data_AF-A0A935P5P4-F1
#
_entry.id   AF-A0A935P5P4-F1
#
_cell.length_a   1.000
_cell.length_b   1.000
_cell.length_c   1.000
_cell.angle_alpha   90.00
_cell.angle_beta   90.00
_cell.angle_gamma   90.00
#
_symmetry.space_group_name_H-M   'P 1'
#
loop_
_entity.id
_entity.type
_entity.pdbx_description
1 polymer ?
#
loop_
_entity_poly.entity_id
_entity_poly.type
_entity_poly.pdbx_seq_one_letter_code
_entity_poly.pdbx_strand_id
1 'polypeptide(L)'
;MSNGTHLRLLYAPHGAASGALTFRFADLVTAAGRPLLDALIMLLHARQWFGVAADKQLPQLLAASRQAQGKVTRDLAEQVLEALHLLLAGFEAAQAGAAASATGDASDALSAAYRDPDRGGDHVYAGLLTFMLRLVFVLYAEDNGLLPTEHPLYAQHLSLLALHEELTADAGAFPDAMARRHGAYGRLLALFRAIYFGVSHGTLHMPPRHGQLFSPHEYPFLEGVTDPSSPGPADADGRRRVTVPAIDDETVYLVLHRLLFLGQERLSYKALSVEQLGSVYEALMGFSVEQLTAPAVCLKKSRVWLSGEQLAAEPAGARAKLLADTLALPKADADKLAKAIGAVRKADAVLEALAPFATVIPPRREAGRYIIQPGPERRRSGSHYTPPELTGPIVGKTLAPLLASLGPAPTSAQLLSLKLCDPAMGSGAFLVEAVRQLGDAVVAAWRREGQGAGLLPAHGPAHAAEDSVAAARRLIAQRCIYGVDRNPQAVTLAKLSLWLLTLAKDKPFTFLDHALRHGDSLVGLDLDQLTAFHWQPGAQVDGVERELRQVLDEAVAARERITALAAEDSPAAEREKELLLRDAADAVRPPAPHRRPRPGRLLRQRQAQGARGRAPAPPRPRRRLARQRARHRPRRARPARRRLPRQGPRLSLDDRAARDLLGPPQGPAQQGPARGQGVDRWLRRQPAVRRQEHHRRHARRRQHP
;
A
#
# COMPACT_ATOMS: atom_id res chain seq x y z
N MET A 1 -7.39 -19.65 -28.98
CA MET A 1 -6.90 -18.52 -29.79
C MET A 1 -5.41 -18.65 -29.99
N SER A 2 -4.86 -18.26 -31.12
CA SER A 2 -3.41 -18.29 -31.38
C SER A 2 -2.97 -17.02 -32.10
N ASN A 3 -1.76 -16.53 -31.78
CA ASN A 3 -1.09 -15.45 -32.52
C ASN A 3 0.20 -15.93 -33.21
N GLY A 4 0.36 -17.26 -33.39
CA GLY A 4 1.55 -17.88 -33.99
C GLY A 4 2.74 -18.05 -33.04
N THR A 5 2.79 -17.33 -31.91
CA THR A 5 3.83 -17.50 -30.88
C THR A 5 3.28 -18.07 -29.57
N HIS A 6 2.00 -17.82 -29.31
CA HIS A 6 1.27 -18.24 -28.12
C HIS A 6 -0.05 -18.89 -28.53
N LEU A 7 -0.41 -19.98 -27.86
CA LEU A 7 -1.73 -20.58 -27.86
C LEU A 7 -2.42 -20.24 -26.54
N ARG A 8 -3.58 -19.58 -26.60
CA ARG A 8 -4.39 -19.23 -25.42
C ARG A 8 -5.71 -19.98 -25.43
N LEU A 9 -5.95 -20.76 -24.38
CA LEU A 9 -7.25 -21.37 -24.07
C LEU A 9 -8.05 -20.40 -23.22
N LEU A 10 -9.30 -20.13 -23.60
CA LEU A 10 -10.17 -19.19 -22.92
C LEU A 10 -11.37 -19.92 -22.35
N TYR A 11 -11.72 -19.58 -21.11
CA TYR A 11 -12.91 -20.06 -20.43
C TYR A 11 -13.71 -18.86 -19.93
N ALA A 12 -14.85 -18.59 -20.58
CA ALA A 12 -15.67 -17.39 -20.34
C ALA A 12 -17.13 -17.80 -20.05
N PRO A 13 -17.44 -18.24 -18.82
CA PRO A 13 -18.81 -18.60 -18.44
C PRO A 13 -19.71 -17.37 -18.35
N HIS A 14 -20.99 -17.52 -18.68
CA HIS A 14 -21.95 -16.42 -18.66
C HIS A 14 -22.13 -15.87 -17.23
N GLY A 15 -22.07 -14.54 -17.08
CA GLY A 15 -22.26 -13.86 -15.77
C GLY A 15 -21.09 -13.99 -14.79
N ALA A 16 -19.93 -14.48 -15.22
CA ALA A 16 -18.74 -14.61 -14.37
C ALA A 16 -17.46 -14.18 -15.11
N ALA A 17 -16.36 -13.99 -14.36
CA ALA A 17 -15.08 -13.57 -14.90
C ALA A 17 -14.47 -14.62 -15.84
N SER A 18 -13.92 -14.17 -16.96
CA SER A 18 -13.21 -15.01 -17.93
C SER A 18 -11.82 -15.38 -17.42
N GLY A 19 -11.44 -16.65 -17.54
CA GLY A 19 -10.10 -17.16 -17.27
C GLY A 19 -9.39 -17.55 -18.57
N ALA A 20 -8.05 -17.55 -18.55
CA ALA A 20 -7.24 -17.96 -19.68
C ALA A 20 -5.99 -18.75 -19.26
N LEU A 21 -5.61 -19.75 -20.05
CA LEU A 21 -4.31 -20.41 -19.98
C LEU A 21 -3.53 -20.10 -21.26
N THR A 22 -2.28 -19.66 -21.11
CA THR A 22 -1.40 -19.35 -22.24
C THR A 22 -0.25 -20.34 -22.29
N PHE A 23 -0.06 -20.94 -23.45
CA PHE A 23 1.06 -21.80 -23.79
C PHE A 23 1.92 -21.10 -24.82
N ARG A 24 3.22 -20.94 -24.56
CA ARG A 24 4.17 -20.40 -25.55
C ARG A 24 4.71 -21.54 -26.39
N PHE A 25 4.65 -21.42 -27.71
CA PHE A 25 5.16 -22.50 -28.57
C PHE A 25 6.64 -22.76 -28.37
N ALA A 26 7.43 -21.71 -28.09
CA ALA A 26 8.85 -21.82 -27.79
C ALA A 26 9.12 -22.71 -26.56
N ASP A 27 8.31 -22.63 -25.50
CA ASP A 27 8.49 -23.47 -24.32
C ASP A 27 8.14 -24.93 -24.62
N LEU A 28 7.01 -25.15 -25.33
CA LEU A 28 6.46 -26.47 -25.63
C LEU A 28 7.41 -27.37 -26.43
N VAL A 29 8.31 -26.78 -27.24
CA VAL A 29 9.25 -27.53 -28.09
C VAL A 29 10.56 -27.88 -27.37
N THR A 30 10.77 -27.40 -26.14
CA THR A 30 11.95 -27.74 -25.35
C THR A 30 11.75 -29.07 -24.60
N ALA A 31 12.86 -29.74 -24.26
CA ALA A 31 12.81 -30.94 -23.41
C ALA A 31 12.17 -30.65 -22.04
N ALA A 32 12.48 -29.49 -21.45
CA ALA A 32 11.89 -29.04 -20.18
C ALA A 32 10.39 -28.72 -20.29
N GLY A 33 9.90 -28.35 -21.49
CA GLY A 33 8.50 -28.03 -21.75
C GLY A 33 7.61 -29.23 -22.06
N ARG A 34 8.13 -30.45 -22.04
CA ARG A 34 7.33 -31.66 -22.28
C ARG A 34 6.10 -31.78 -21.35
N PRO A 35 6.21 -31.51 -20.03
CA PRO A 35 5.05 -31.50 -19.15
C PRO A 35 4.00 -30.44 -19.52
N LEU A 36 4.41 -29.28 -20.04
CA LEU A 36 3.49 -28.24 -20.51
C LEU A 36 2.72 -28.71 -21.76
N LEU A 37 3.39 -29.43 -22.66
CA LEU A 37 2.75 -30.03 -23.83
C LEU A 37 1.78 -31.14 -23.43
N ASP A 38 2.16 -32.01 -22.50
CA ASP A 38 1.28 -33.06 -21.97
C ASP A 38 0.05 -32.46 -21.29
N ALA A 39 0.23 -31.38 -20.52
CA ALA A 39 -0.89 -30.63 -19.93
C ALA A 39 -1.81 -30.02 -21.00
N LEU A 40 -1.26 -29.43 -22.07
CA LEU A 40 -2.04 -28.90 -23.18
C LEU A 40 -2.87 -30.00 -23.87
N ILE A 41 -2.23 -31.14 -24.18
CA ILE A 41 -2.90 -32.29 -24.80
C ILE A 41 -4.00 -32.79 -23.87
N MET A 42 -3.69 -32.96 -22.59
CA MET A 42 -4.64 -33.42 -21.58
C MET A 42 -5.89 -32.52 -21.54
N LEU A 43 -5.72 -31.20 -21.46
CA LEU A 43 -6.84 -30.24 -21.41
C LEU A 43 -7.74 -30.27 -22.65
N LEU A 44 -7.16 -30.53 -23.82
CA LEU A 44 -7.87 -30.58 -25.10
C LEU A 44 -8.43 -31.97 -25.43
N HIS A 45 -8.02 -33.00 -24.71
CA HIS A 45 -8.44 -34.37 -24.99
C HIS A 45 -9.90 -34.60 -24.58
N ALA A 46 -10.70 -35.21 -25.48
CA ALA A 46 -12.13 -35.47 -25.25
C ALA A 46 -12.42 -36.27 -23.96
N ARG A 47 -11.46 -37.09 -23.52
CA ARG A 47 -11.56 -37.85 -22.26
C ARG A 47 -11.69 -36.96 -21.02
N GLN A 48 -11.07 -35.77 -20.99
CA GLN A 48 -11.21 -34.84 -19.85
C GLN A 48 -12.56 -34.11 -19.80
N TRP A 49 -13.35 -34.22 -20.87
CA TRP A 49 -14.69 -33.62 -20.96
C TRP A 49 -15.78 -34.64 -20.69
N PHE A 50 -15.60 -35.89 -21.13
CA PHE A 50 -16.67 -36.90 -21.14
C PHE A 50 -16.28 -38.25 -20.55
N GLY A 51 -14.98 -38.54 -20.40
CA GLY A 51 -14.45 -39.86 -20.05
C GLY A 51 -13.86 -39.96 -18.65
N VAL A 52 -14.13 -38.97 -17.79
CA VAL A 52 -13.73 -38.91 -16.38
C VAL A 52 -14.96 -38.68 -15.50
N ALA A 53 -14.87 -39.04 -14.22
CA ALA A 53 -15.90 -38.76 -13.24
C ALA A 53 -16.26 -37.26 -13.23
N ALA A 54 -17.52 -36.93 -12.92
CA ALA A 54 -18.05 -35.58 -13.07
C ALA A 54 -17.19 -34.52 -12.33
N ASP A 55 -16.70 -34.84 -11.13
CA ASP A 55 -15.84 -34.00 -10.30
C ASP A 55 -14.44 -33.76 -10.89
N LYS A 56 -14.01 -34.60 -11.83
CA LYS A 56 -12.73 -34.50 -12.56
C LYS A 56 -12.88 -33.91 -13.96
N GLN A 57 -14.10 -33.62 -14.41
CA GLN A 57 -14.32 -32.98 -15.71
C GLN A 57 -13.81 -31.55 -15.69
N LEU A 58 -13.20 -31.10 -16.79
CA LEU A 58 -12.61 -29.76 -16.89
C LEU A 58 -13.57 -28.62 -16.48
N PRO A 59 -14.86 -28.59 -16.90
CA PRO A 59 -15.79 -27.55 -16.44
C PRO A 59 -16.01 -27.53 -14.92
N GLN A 60 -16.08 -28.71 -14.28
CA GLN A 60 -16.25 -28.81 -12.83
C GLN A 60 -14.98 -28.43 -12.09
N LEU A 61 -13.81 -28.86 -12.57
CA LEU A 61 -12.52 -28.45 -12.01
C LEU A 61 -12.33 -26.92 -12.10
N LEU A 62 -12.71 -26.30 -13.21
CA LEU A 62 -12.67 -24.84 -13.36
C LEU A 62 -13.65 -24.16 -12.39
N ALA A 63 -14.85 -24.72 -12.20
CA ALA A 63 -15.82 -24.20 -11.23
C ALA A 63 -15.34 -24.33 -9.78
N ALA A 64 -14.77 -25.48 -9.42
CA ALA A 64 -14.17 -25.74 -8.12
C ALA A 64 -12.96 -24.83 -7.87
N SER A 65 -12.09 -24.64 -8.87
CA SER A 65 -10.96 -23.71 -8.80
C SER A 65 -11.41 -22.29 -8.49
N ARG A 66 -12.51 -21.82 -9.12
CA ARG A 66 -13.09 -20.50 -8.79
C ARG A 66 -13.68 -20.43 -7.38
N GLN A 67 -14.38 -21.46 -6.93
CA GLN A 67 -14.88 -21.52 -5.55
C GLN A 67 -13.72 -21.53 -4.53
N ALA A 68 -12.60 -22.16 -4.89
CA ALA A 68 -11.40 -22.19 -4.06
C ALA A 68 -10.70 -20.83 -3.98
N GLN A 69 -10.81 -19.95 -4.98
CA GLN A 69 -10.17 -18.62 -4.97
C GLN A 69 -10.54 -17.78 -3.74
N GLY A 70 -11.78 -17.83 -3.25
CA GLY A 70 -12.19 -17.11 -2.04
C GLY A 70 -11.61 -17.72 -0.74
N LYS A 71 -11.28 -19.02 -0.76
CA LYS A 71 -10.54 -19.67 0.34
C LYS A 71 -9.06 -19.26 0.30
N VAL A 72 -8.46 -19.23 -0.89
CA VAL A 72 -7.05 -18.83 -1.10
C VAL A 72 -6.78 -17.45 -0.52
N THR A 73 -7.67 -16.48 -0.68
CA THR A 73 -7.50 -15.13 -0.11
C THR A 73 -7.37 -15.12 1.41
N ARG A 74 -8.22 -15.86 2.13
CA ARG A 74 -8.16 -15.94 3.61
C ARG A 74 -6.91 -16.68 4.06
N ASP A 75 -6.63 -17.81 3.45
CA ASP A 75 -5.47 -18.62 3.80
C ASP A 75 -4.17 -17.85 3.51
N LEU A 76 -4.12 -17.09 2.40
CA LEU A 76 -2.99 -16.23 2.04
C LEU A 76 -2.78 -15.10 3.05
N ALA A 77 -3.84 -14.46 3.56
CA ALA A 77 -3.71 -13.45 4.60
C ALA A 77 -3.05 -14.01 5.88
N GLU A 78 -3.43 -15.22 6.30
CA GLU A 78 -2.78 -15.88 7.43
C GLU A 78 -1.31 -16.20 7.14
N GLN A 79 -1.00 -16.65 5.93
CA GLN A 79 0.38 -16.93 5.52
C GLN A 79 1.27 -15.68 5.46
N VAL A 80 0.75 -14.56 4.96
CA VAL A 80 1.50 -13.29 4.94
C VAL A 80 1.74 -12.80 6.37
N LEU A 81 0.79 -12.97 7.28
CA LEU A 81 1.00 -12.67 8.70
C LEU A 81 2.11 -13.55 9.31
N GLU A 82 2.14 -14.84 8.98
CA GLU A 82 3.23 -15.73 9.39
C GLU A 82 4.58 -15.30 8.80
N ALA A 83 4.61 -14.87 7.55
CA ALA A 83 5.81 -14.31 6.91
C ALA A 83 6.29 -13.03 7.61
N LEU A 84 5.38 -12.17 8.06
CA LEU A 84 5.72 -10.98 8.87
C LEU A 84 6.36 -11.35 10.21
N HIS A 85 5.85 -12.39 10.89
CA HIS A 85 6.45 -12.89 12.12
C HIS A 85 7.85 -13.47 11.89
N LEU A 86 8.05 -14.22 10.80
CA LEU A 86 9.36 -14.74 10.41
C LEU A 86 10.34 -13.60 10.11
N LEU A 87 9.90 -12.59 9.37
CA LEU A 87 10.73 -11.42 9.05
C LEU A 87 11.15 -10.66 10.33
N LEU A 88 10.21 -10.39 11.24
CA LEU A 88 10.52 -9.74 12.52
C LEU A 88 11.55 -10.54 13.33
N ALA A 89 11.39 -11.88 13.38
CA ALA A 89 12.34 -12.75 14.04
C ALA A 89 13.74 -12.71 13.40
N GLY A 90 13.82 -12.62 12.07
CA GLY A 90 15.07 -12.43 11.34
C GLY A 90 15.77 -11.11 11.70
N PHE A 91 15.03 -10.01 11.81
CA PHE A 91 15.60 -8.74 12.28
C PHE A 91 16.11 -8.81 13.72
N GLU A 92 15.40 -9.50 14.61
CA GLU A 92 15.85 -9.72 16.00
C GLU A 92 17.11 -10.59 16.06
N ALA A 93 17.19 -11.64 15.25
CA ALA A 93 18.35 -12.52 15.16
C ALA A 93 19.58 -11.74 14.62
N ALA A 94 19.38 -10.96 13.56
CA ALA A 94 20.42 -10.08 13.00
C ALA A 94 20.95 -9.10 14.05
N GLN A 95 20.08 -8.49 14.85
CA GLN A 95 20.47 -7.59 15.92
C GLN A 95 21.23 -8.31 17.04
N ALA A 96 20.77 -9.50 17.46
CA ALA A 96 21.43 -10.28 18.50
C ALA A 96 22.83 -10.76 18.07
N GLY A 97 22.99 -11.21 16.82
CA GLY A 97 24.28 -11.60 16.26
C GLY A 97 25.26 -10.42 16.17
N ALA A 98 24.76 -9.23 15.79
CA ALA A 98 25.54 -8.01 15.74
C ALA A 98 25.99 -7.55 17.15
N ALA A 99 25.13 -7.69 18.17
CA ALA A 99 25.50 -7.37 19.55
C ALA A 99 26.58 -8.30 20.14
N ALA A 100 26.61 -9.57 19.70
CA ALA A 100 27.59 -10.55 20.14
C ALA A 100 28.98 -10.38 19.47
N SER A 101 29.02 -9.78 18.29
CA SER A 101 30.26 -9.47 17.56
C SER A 101 30.75 -8.07 17.97
N ALA A 102 31.59 -8.02 19.01
CA ALA A 102 32.07 -6.81 19.71
C ALA A 102 32.90 -5.78 18.88
N THR A 103 32.71 -5.72 17.56
CA THR A 103 33.40 -4.83 16.62
C THR A 103 32.44 -3.77 16.07
N GLY A 104 32.02 -2.84 16.92
CA GLY A 104 31.75 -1.43 16.59
C GLY A 104 30.58 -1.02 15.67
N ASP A 105 30.20 -1.81 14.66
CA ASP A 105 29.27 -1.38 13.60
C ASP A 105 28.02 -2.27 13.54
N ALA A 106 27.46 -2.58 14.71
CA ALA A 106 26.18 -3.28 14.81
C ALA A 106 25.03 -2.34 14.50
N SER A 107 24.19 -2.69 13.51
CA SER A 107 22.99 -1.92 13.20
C SER A 107 21.92 -2.16 14.29
N ASP A 108 21.84 -1.26 15.30
CA ASP A 108 20.71 -1.18 16.25
C ASP A 108 19.46 -0.58 15.60
N ALA A 109 19.30 -0.73 14.27
CA ALA A 109 18.31 0.03 13.52
C ALA A 109 16.87 -0.37 13.86
N LEU A 110 16.62 -1.64 14.20
CA LEU A 110 15.30 -2.08 14.66
C LEU A 110 14.92 -1.39 15.99
N SER A 111 15.79 -1.44 17.01
CA SER A 111 15.48 -0.77 18.29
C SER A 111 15.46 0.74 18.14
N ALA A 112 16.33 1.32 17.30
CA ALA A 112 16.31 2.75 17.02
C ALA A 112 14.98 3.19 16.40
N ALA A 113 14.46 2.41 15.45
CA ALA A 113 13.14 2.65 14.86
C ALA A 113 12.00 2.46 15.88
N TYR A 114 12.09 1.45 16.75
CA TYR A 114 11.08 1.21 17.78
C TYR A 114 11.06 2.29 18.88
N ARG A 115 12.24 2.83 19.24
CA ARG A 115 12.37 3.88 20.26
C ARG A 115 12.00 5.27 19.76
N ASP A 116 11.72 5.44 18.47
CA ASP A 116 11.26 6.72 17.92
C ASP A 116 9.95 7.14 18.62
N PRO A 117 9.94 8.26 19.37
CA PRO A 117 8.79 8.65 20.18
C PRO A 117 7.56 9.08 19.35
N ASP A 118 7.76 9.47 18.09
CA ASP A 118 6.66 9.93 17.22
C ASP A 118 6.04 8.78 16.40
N ARG A 119 6.76 7.67 16.26
CA ARG A 119 6.51 6.63 15.25
C ARG A 119 6.44 5.21 15.84
N GLY A 120 7.31 4.92 16.80
CA GLY A 120 7.30 3.72 17.66
C GLY A 120 7.08 2.39 16.94
N GLY A 121 6.28 1.53 17.58
CA GLY A 121 5.94 0.19 17.11
C GLY A 121 5.13 0.15 15.81
N ASP A 122 4.30 1.17 15.56
CA ASP A 122 3.51 1.26 14.33
C ASP A 122 4.39 1.47 13.11
N HIS A 123 5.48 2.24 13.25
CA HIS A 123 6.44 2.45 12.17
C HIS A 123 7.24 1.20 11.83
N VAL A 124 7.64 0.43 12.84
CA VAL A 124 8.30 -0.88 12.61
C VAL A 124 7.34 -1.82 11.88
N TYR A 125 6.09 -1.93 12.35
CA TYR A 125 5.08 -2.75 11.68
C TYR A 125 4.85 -2.31 10.23
N ALA A 126 4.67 -1.01 10.00
CA ALA A 126 4.46 -0.47 8.67
C ALA A 126 5.65 -0.73 7.73
N GLY A 127 6.89 -0.74 8.25
CA GLY A 127 8.07 -1.10 7.49
C GLY A 127 8.09 -2.59 7.11
N LEU A 128 7.76 -3.49 8.03
CA LEU A 128 7.66 -4.92 7.75
C LEU A 128 6.55 -5.22 6.73
N LEU A 129 5.38 -4.59 6.89
CA LEU A 129 4.27 -4.70 5.93
C LEU A 129 4.67 -4.15 4.55
N THR A 130 5.37 -3.02 4.52
CA THR A 130 5.90 -2.45 3.27
C THR A 130 6.90 -3.40 2.59
N PHE A 131 7.74 -4.09 3.36
CA PHE A 131 8.65 -5.10 2.83
C PHE A 131 7.88 -6.28 2.19
N MET A 132 6.80 -6.77 2.82
CA MET A 132 5.91 -7.78 2.23
C MET A 132 5.23 -7.27 0.95
N LEU A 133 4.75 -6.03 0.96
CA LEU A 133 4.14 -5.40 -0.21
C LEU A 133 5.14 -5.33 -1.38
N ARG A 134 6.41 -5.00 -1.12
CA ARG A 134 7.47 -5.00 -2.16
C ARG A 134 7.66 -6.39 -2.77
N LEU A 135 7.72 -7.44 -1.95
CA LEU A 135 7.90 -8.81 -2.42
C LEU A 135 6.74 -9.25 -3.31
N VAL A 136 5.51 -9.16 -2.82
CA VAL A 136 4.33 -9.57 -3.58
C VAL A 136 4.15 -8.75 -4.85
N PHE A 137 4.42 -7.45 -4.78
CA PHE A 137 4.45 -6.61 -5.96
C PHE A 137 5.43 -7.14 -7.00
N VAL A 138 6.66 -7.48 -6.59
CA VAL A 138 7.68 -8.03 -7.50
C VAL A 138 7.22 -9.38 -8.06
N LEU A 139 6.65 -10.26 -7.24
CA LEU A 139 6.08 -11.54 -7.71
C LEU A 139 5.02 -11.32 -8.79
N TYR A 140 4.08 -10.41 -8.54
CA TYR A 140 3.06 -10.04 -9.53
C TYR A 140 3.69 -9.43 -10.79
N ALA A 141 4.68 -8.56 -10.64
CA ALA A 141 5.33 -7.87 -11.73
C ALA A 141 6.16 -8.83 -12.61
N GLU A 142 6.82 -9.83 -12.02
CA GLU A 142 7.52 -10.89 -12.74
C GLU A 142 6.54 -11.81 -13.48
N ASP A 143 5.48 -12.28 -12.81
CA ASP A 143 4.44 -13.15 -13.41
C ASP A 143 3.69 -12.48 -14.58
N ASN A 144 3.52 -11.15 -14.53
CA ASN A 144 2.88 -10.36 -15.58
C ASN A 144 3.86 -9.77 -16.61
N GLY A 145 5.17 -10.08 -16.50
CA GLY A 145 6.19 -9.58 -17.43
C GLY A 145 6.32 -8.05 -17.44
N LEU A 146 6.09 -7.41 -16.29
CA LEU A 146 6.31 -5.98 -16.05
C LEU A 146 7.78 -5.68 -15.72
N LEU A 147 8.53 -6.70 -15.31
CA LEU A 147 9.98 -6.66 -15.09
C LEU A 147 10.68 -7.50 -16.17
N PRO A 148 11.96 -7.21 -16.50
CA PRO A 148 12.67 -7.85 -17.61
C PRO A 148 13.14 -9.27 -17.26
N THR A 149 12.22 -10.17 -16.93
CA THR A 149 12.47 -11.56 -16.51
C THR A 149 13.21 -12.39 -17.56
N GLU A 150 13.06 -12.05 -18.85
CA GLU A 150 13.74 -12.70 -19.97
C GLU A 150 15.21 -12.23 -20.14
N HIS A 151 15.61 -11.12 -19.50
CA HIS A 151 16.97 -10.60 -19.62
C HIS A 151 17.92 -11.40 -18.71
N PRO A 152 19.02 -12.00 -19.21
CA PRO A 152 19.88 -12.90 -18.43
C PRO A 152 20.39 -12.31 -17.11
N LEU A 153 20.88 -11.06 -17.14
CA LEU A 153 21.36 -10.37 -15.93
C LEU A 153 20.26 -10.18 -14.87
N TYR A 154 19.03 -9.90 -15.30
CA TYR A 154 17.91 -9.76 -14.37
C TYR A 154 17.53 -11.15 -13.83
N ALA A 155 17.31 -12.11 -14.73
CA ALA A 155 16.92 -13.48 -14.39
C ALA A 155 17.87 -14.13 -13.37
N GLN A 156 19.18 -13.92 -13.51
CA GLN A 156 20.18 -14.55 -12.65
C GLN A 156 20.41 -13.82 -11.32
N HIS A 157 20.34 -12.49 -11.29
CA HIS A 157 20.83 -11.72 -10.14
C HIS A 157 19.77 -10.87 -9.43
N LEU A 158 18.69 -10.51 -10.12
CA LEU A 158 17.65 -9.63 -9.59
C LEU A 158 16.30 -10.32 -9.45
N SER A 159 16.03 -11.37 -10.22
CA SER A 159 14.76 -12.09 -10.21
C SER A 159 14.47 -12.67 -8.82
N LEU A 160 13.27 -12.40 -8.33
CA LEU A 160 12.77 -12.90 -7.05
C LEU A 160 12.36 -14.37 -7.16
N LEU A 161 11.73 -14.75 -8.27
CA LEU A 161 11.40 -16.14 -8.57
C LEU A 161 12.67 -17.01 -8.66
N ALA A 162 13.73 -16.50 -9.31
CA ALA A 162 15.01 -17.22 -9.40
C ALA A 162 15.72 -17.31 -8.04
N LEU A 163 15.64 -16.25 -7.21
CA LEU A 163 16.17 -16.30 -5.84
C LEU A 163 15.48 -17.39 -5.02
N HIS A 164 14.15 -17.49 -5.12
CA HIS A 164 13.41 -18.54 -4.43
C HIS A 164 13.80 -19.94 -4.91
N GLU A 165 13.97 -20.14 -6.23
CA GLU A 165 14.41 -21.42 -6.79
C GLU A 165 15.80 -21.83 -6.27
N GLU A 166 16.75 -20.90 -6.26
CA GLU A 166 18.08 -21.10 -5.69
C GLU A 166 18.03 -21.48 -4.21
N LEU A 167 17.27 -20.72 -3.40
CA LEU A 167 17.09 -21.00 -1.98
C LEU A 167 16.36 -22.34 -1.73
N THR A 168 15.45 -22.74 -2.62
CA THR A 168 14.78 -24.05 -2.53
C THR A 168 15.76 -25.19 -2.79
N ALA A 169 16.64 -25.04 -3.78
CA ALA A 169 17.69 -26.01 -4.05
C ALA A 169 18.67 -26.10 -2.87
N ASP A 170 19.05 -24.95 -2.30
CA ASP A 170 19.92 -24.87 -1.12
C ASP A 170 19.27 -25.51 0.11
N ALA A 171 17.97 -25.32 0.33
CA ALA A 171 17.25 -25.96 1.44
C ALA A 171 17.24 -27.49 1.31
N GLY A 172 17.17 -28.01 0.08
CA GLY A 172 17.24 -29.45 -0.18
C GLY A 172 18.66 -30.03 -0.03
N ALA A 173 19.70 -29.26 -0.36
CA ALA A 173 21.09 -29.73 -0.36
C ALA A 173 21.83 -29.45 0.96
N PHE A 174 21.56 -28.32 1.61
CA PHE A 174 22.33 -27.79 2.74
C PHE A 174 21.44 -27.13 3.82
N PRO A 175 20.44 -27.84 4.39
CA PRO A 175 19.46 -27.25 5.31
C PRO A 175 20.11 -26.57 6.53
N ASP A 176 21.12 -27.19 7.17
CA ASP A 176 21.75 -26.67 8.38
C ASP A 176 22.66 -25.44 8.15
N ALA A 177 23.03 -25.17 6.89
CA ALA A 177 23.94 -24.08 6.54
C ALA A 177 23.22 -22.76 6.25
N MET A 178 21.94 -22.81 5.89
CA MET A 178 21.17 -21.62 5.47
C MET A 178 21.06 -20.58 6.58
N ALA A 179 20.86 -21.02 7.83
CA ALA A 179 20.80 -20.15 9.01
C ALA A 179 22.10 -19.35 9.28
N ARG A 180 23.21 -19.68 8.61
CA ARG A 180 24.52 -19.02 8.78
C ARG A 180 24.94 -18.20 7.56
N ARG A 181 24.15 -18.24 6.48
CA ARG A 181 24.38 -17.46 5.26
C ARG A 181 23.47 -16.23 5.27
N HIS A 182 23.95 -15.10 4.73
CA HIS A 182 23.28 -13.80 4.86
C HIS A 182 23.26 -13.02 3.53
N GLY A 183 23.22 -13.72 2.39
CA GLY A 183 23.33 -13.11 1.07
C GLY A 183 21.98 -12.69 0.47
N ALA A 184 20.91 -13.44 0.78
CA ALA A 184 19.62 -13.30 0.13
C ALA A 184 18.96 -11.94 0.45
N TYR A 185 19.01 -11.48 1.70
CA TYR A 185 18.40 -10.22 2.11
C TYR A 185 19.05 -9.00 1.40
N GLY A 186 20.39 -9.00 1.28
CA GLY A 186 21.10 -7.95 0.53
C GLY A 186 20.72 -7.92 -0.95
N ARG A 187 20.48 -9.08 -1.57
CA ARG A 187 20.00 -9.19 -2.95
C ARG A 187 18.58 -8.65 -3.13
N LEU A 188 17.69 -8.87 -2.15
CA LEU A 188 16.36 -8.25 -2.13
C LEU A 188 16.43 -6.72 -2.06
N LEU A 189 17.28 -6.17 -1.18
CA LEU A 189 17.49 -4.72 -1.12
C LEU A 189 18.07 -4.16 -2.42
N ALA A 190 19.00 -4.88 -3.06
CA ALA A 190 19.54 -4.49 -4.36
C ALA A 190 18.45 -4.45 -5.43
N LEU A 191 17.55 -5.43 -5.47
CA LEU A 191 16.37 -5.43 -6.35
C LEU A 191 15.45 -4.23 -6.08
N PHE A 192 15.10 -3.97 -4.82
CA PHE A 192 14.23 -2.85 -4.47
C PHE A 192 14.84 -1.49 -4.84
N ARG A 193 16.14 -1.32 -4.59
CA ARG A 193 16.90 -0.14 -5.01
C ARG A 193 16.99 -0.03 -6.53
N ALA A 194 17.14 -1.14 -7.25
CA ALA A 194 17.14 -1.18 -8.72
C ALA A 194 15.78 -0.75 -9.30
N ILE A 195 14.68 -1.16 -8.68
CA ILE A 195 13.32 -0.72 -9.04
C ILE A 195 13.13 0.77 -8.75
N TYR A 196 13.61 1.26 -7.60
CA TYR A 196 13.42 2.65 -7.18
C TYR A 196 14.29 3.64 -7.98
N PHE A 197 15.60 3.41 -8.04
CA PHE A 197 16.58 4.29 -8.68
C PHE A 197 16.75 4.01 -10.19
N GLY A 198 16.22 2.88 -10.68
CA GLY A 198 16.49 2.41 -12.03
C GLY A 198 17.87 1.76 -12.15
N VAL A 199 18.07 1.04 -13.26
CA VAL A 199 19.34 0.41 -13.63
C VAL A 199 19.56 0.60 -15.13
N SER A 200 20.76 1.04 -15.49
CA SER A 200 21.24 1.05 -16.87
C SER A 200 22.61 0.41 -16.90
N HIS A 201 22.69 -0.85 -17.36
CA HIS A 201 23.95 -1.60 -17.43
C HIS A 201 23.97 -2.51 -18.66
N GLY A 202 24.86 -2.23 -19.61
CA GLY A 202 24.90 -2.96 -20.88
C GLY A 202 23.56 -2.84 -21.61
N THR A 203 22.93 -3.99 -21.90
CA THR A 203 21.60 -4.09 -22.50
C THR A 203 20.45 -4.08 -21.50
N LEU A 204 20.73 -4.20 -20.19
CA LEU A 204 19.72 -4.14 -19.16
C LEU A 204 19.35 -2.68 -18.89
N HIS A 205 18.11 -2.33 -19.20
CA HIS A 205 17.54 -1.03 -18.88
C HIS A 205 16.26 -1.20 -18.06
N MET A 206 16.23 -0.58 -16.88
CA MET A 206 15.09 -0.47 -16.00
C MET A 206 14.91 1.00 -15.62
N PRO A 207 13.82 1.66 -16.02
CA PRO A 207 13.60 3.06 -15.65
C PRO A 207 13.36 3.18 -14.14
N PRO A 208 13.75 4.32 -13.52
CA PRO A 208 13.43 4.58 -12.12
C PRO A 208 11.92 4.67 -11.93
N ARG A 209 11.39 3.94 -10.95
CA ARG A 209 9.96 3.98 -10.64
C ARG A 209 9.60 4.92 -9.49
N HIS A 210 10.57 5.32 -8.66
CA HIS A 210 10.36 6.21 -7.50
C HIS A 210 9.21 5.75 -6.58
N GLY A 211 8.54 6.65 -5.88
CA GLY A 211 7.38 6.36 -5.03
C GLY A 211 7.72 5.82 -3.63
N GLN A 212 6.79 6.01 -2.69
CA GLN A 212 6.99 5.65 -1.28
C GLN A 212 7.24 4.15 -1.07
N LEU A 213 6.54 3.30 -1.84
CA LEU A 213 6.60 1.84 -1.68
C LEU A 213 8.02 1.29 -1.74
N PHE A 214 8.82 1.66 -2.75
CA PHE A 214 10.20 1.19 -2.93
C PHE A 214 11.25 2.17 -2.42
N SER A 215 10.85 3.27 -1.79
CA SER A 215 11.78 4.25 -1.26
C SER A 215 12.64 3.64 -0.15
N PRO A 216 13.98 3.67 -0.26
CA PRO A 216 14.86 3.22 0.81
C PRO A 216 14.86 4.16 2.02
N HIS A 217 14.31 5.37 1.88
CA HIS A 217 14.26 6.37 2.95
C HIS A 217 12.99 6.31 3.78
N GLU A 218 11.96 5.57 3.33
CA GLU A 218 10.67 5.51 4.02
C GLU A 218 10.80 4.78 5.36
N TYR A 219 11.52 3.66 5.36
CA TYR A 219 11.78 2.82 6.54
C TYR A 219 13.28 2.53 6.63
N PRO A 220 14.07 3.48 7.17
CA PRO A 220 15.53 3.40 7.19
C PRO A 220 16.09 2.12 7.85
N PHE A 221 15.36 1.57 8.83
CA PHE A 221 15.78 0.35 9.52
C PHE A 221 15.84 -0.89 8.62
N LEU A 222 15.02 -0.96 7.57
CA LEU A 222 15.08 -2.04 6.59
C LEU A 222 16.43 -2.04 5.85
N GLU A 223 16.99 -0.85 5.66
CA GLU A 223 18.29 -0.65 5.01
C GLU A 223 19.45 -0.76 6.01
N GLY A 224 19.19 -0.85 7.32
CA GLY A 224 20.21 -0.84 8.37
C GLY A 224 20.67 0.55 8.79
N VAL A 225 19.93 1.59 8.41
CA VAL A 225 20.22 2.98 8.76
C VAL A 225 19.58 3.31 10.12
N THR A 226 20.41 3.68 11.10
CA THR A 226 20.00 4.04 12.46
C THR A 226 19.66 5.52 12.63
N ASP A 227 20.32 6.40 11.86
CA ASP A 227 20.08 7.84 11.86
C ASP A 227 19.17 8.24 10.70
N PRO A 228 17.91 8.66 10.94
CA PRO A 228 17.00 9.09 9.88
C PRO A 228 17.48 10.32 9.10
N SER A 229 18.42 11.10 9.65
CA SER A 229 19.02 12.25 8.98
C SER A 229 20.15 11.87 8.00
N SER A 230 20.60 10.62 8.06
CA SER A 230 21.55 10.07 7.10
C SER A 230 20.96 10.12 5.69
N PRO A 231 21.78 10.46 4.67
CA PRO A 231 21.35 10.38 3.28
C PRO A 231 21.02 8.94 2.85
N GLY A 232 21.28 7.93 3.68
CA GLY A 232 20.95 6.53 3.43
C GLY A 232 21.63 6.00 2.15
N PRO A 233 21.08 4.94 1.52
CA PRO A 233 21.65 4.37 0.30
C PRO A 233 21.27 5.16 -0.98
N ALA A 234 21.18 6.49 -0.90
CA ALA A 234 20.79 7.36 -2.01
C ALA A 234 21.79 7.32 -3.17
N ASP A 235 23.09 7.35 -2.88
CA ASP A 235 24.16 7.34 -3.86
C ASP A 235 25.12 6.15 -3.65
N ALA A 236 26.13 6.04 -4.52
CA ALA A 236 27.08 4.94 -4.47
C ALA A 236 27.92 4.94 -3.17
N ASP A 237 28.19 6.10 -2.59
CA ASP A 237 28.98 6.23 -1.38
C ASP A 237 28.15 5.86 -0.14
N GLY A 238 26.92 6.35 -0.04
CA GLY A 238 25.95 5.95 0.98
C GLY A 238 25.68 4.45 0.96
N ARG A 239 25.55 3.83 -0.22
CA ARG A 239 25.40 2.37 -0.34
C ARG A 239 26.59 1.58 0.19
N ARG A 240 27.81 2.12 0.14
CA ARG A 240 29.03 1.48 0.68
C ARG A 240 29.15 1.63 2.20
N ARG A 241 28.60 2.70 2.76
CA ARG A 241 28.68 3.01 4.20
C ARG A 241 27.62 2.31 5.04
N VAL A 242 26.53 1.86 4.41
CA VAL A 242 25.41 1.24 5.11
C VAL A 242 25.65 -0.26 5.31
N THR A 243 25.70 -0.69 6.56
CA THR A 243 25.70 -2.10 6.93
C THR A 243 24.26 -2.60 6.97
N VAL A 244 23.90 -3.46 6.00
CA VAL A 244 22.55 -4.03 5.93
C VAL A 244 22.31 -5.02 7.08
N PRO A 245 21.07 -5.16 7.56
CA PRO A 245 20.71 -6.20 8.52
C PRO A 245 21.12 -7.58 8.01
N ALA A 246 21.89 -8.31 8.82
CA ALA A 246 22.33 -9.68 8.53
C ALA A 246 21.19 -10.67 8.80
N ILE A 247 20.11 -10.58 8.01
CA ILE A 247 19.03 -11.57 8.02
C ILE A 247 19.51 -12.81 7.27
N ASP A 248 19.33 -13.97 7.86
CA ASP A 248 19.79 -15.24 7.33
C ASP A 248 18.98 -15.71 6.10
N ASP A 249 19.61 -16.52 5.27
CA ASP A 249 19.04 -17.04 4.03
C ASP A 249 17.83 -17.97 4.31
N GLU A 250 17.80 -18.66 5.46
CA GLU A 250 16.67 -19.51 5.87
C GLU A 250 15.42 -18.67 6.14
N THR A 251 15.54 -17.55 6.87
CA THR A 251 14.44 -16.61 7.09
C THR A 251 13.89 -16.09 5.78
N VAL A 252 14.76 -15.68 4.85
CA VAL A 252 14.32 -15.20 3.52
C VAL A 252 13.62 -16.30 2.73
N TYR A 253 14.17 -17.52 2.74
CA TYR A 253 13.55 -18.68 2.11
C TYR A 253 12.15 -18.95 2.66
N LEU A 254 11.99 -19.03 3.99
CA LEU A 254 10.72 -19.31 4.63
C LEU A 254 9.68 -18.22 4.32
N VAL A 255 10.08 -16.95 4.34
CA VAL A 255 9.23 -15.83 3.93
C VAL A 255 8.75 -16.00 2.49
N LEU A 256 9.67 -16.23 1.53
CA LEU A 256 9.30 -16.41 0.13
C LEU A 256 8.45 -17.65 -0.10
N HIS A 257 8.75 -18.74 0.60
CA HIS A 257 7.98 -19.97 0.52
C HIS A 257 6.53 -19.76 1.00
N ARG A 258 6.32 -19.02 2.10
CA ARG A 258 4.97 -18.65 2.59
C ARG A 258 4.20 -17.78 1.59
N LEU A 259 4.89 -16.96 0.80
CA LEU A 259 4.27 -16.13 -0.24
C LEU A 259 4.01 -16.91 -1.54
N LEU A 260 4.77 -17.96 -1.83
CA LEU A 260 4.68 -18.68 -3.11
C LEU A 260 3.89 -19.99 -3.03
N PHE A 261 3.74 -20.58 -1.85
CA PHE A 261 3.08 -21.87 -1.67
C PHE A 261 1.97 -21.81 -0.62
N LEU A 262 0.80 -22.31 -1.00
CA LEU A 262 -0.31 -22.60 -0.09
C LEU A 262 -0.44 -24.12 0.08
N GLY A 263 0.07 -24.64 1.20
CA GLY A 263 0.20 -26.07 1.41
C GLY A 263 1.22 -26.67 0.44
N GLN A 264 0.76 -27.48 -0.52
CA GLN A 264 1.60 -28.06 -1.58
C GLN A 264 1.37 -27.37 -2.94
N GLU A 265 0.47 -26.40 -3.01
CA GLU A 265 0.10 -25.74 -4.26
C GLU A 265 0.86 -24.43 -4.43
N ARG A 266 1.47 -24.24 -5.60
CA ARG A 266 2.14 -22.98 -5.95
C ARG A 266 1.09 -21.93 -6.34
N LEU A 267 1.18 -20.76 -5.74
CA LEU A 267 0.35 -19.60 -6.07
C LEU A 267 0.79 -18.98 -7.40
N SER A 268 -0.17 -18.58 -8.21
CA SER A 268 0.06 -17.77 -9.41
C SER A 268 -0.44 -16.35 -9.17
N TYR A 269 0.48 -15.39 -9.15
CA TYR A 269 0.14 -13.98 -8.96
C TYR A 269 -0.49 -13.37 -10.20
N LYS A 270 -0.28 -13.99 -11.38
CA LYS A 270 -1.00 -13.65 -12.61
C LYS A 270 -2.51 -13.87 -12.53
N ALA A 271 -2.95 -14.87 -11.76
CA ALA A 271 -4.36 -15.24 -11.63
C ALA A 271 -5.05 -14.53 -10.45
N LEU A 272 -4.29 -13.86 -9.59
CA LEU A 272 -4.81 -13.07 -8.49
C LEU A 272 -5.30 -11.72 -9.00
N SER A 273 -6.57 -11.44 -8.73
CA SER A 273 -7.16 -10.13 -8.96
C SER A 273 -6.57 -9.10 -7.98
N VAL A 274 -6.55 -7.82 -8.39
CA VAL A 274 -6.09 -6.70 -7.57
C VAL A 274 -6.88 -6.63 -6.26
N GLU A 275 -8.14 -7.04 -6.31
CA GLU A 275 -9.10 -7.02 -5.22
C GLU A 275 -8.81 -8.11 -4.18
N GLN A 276 -8.47 -9.32 -4.62
CA GLN A 276 -8.02 -10.39 -3.73
C GLN A 276 -6.75 -9.97 -3.00
N LEU A 277 -5.82 -9.34 -3.71
CA LEU A 277 -4.61 -8.84 -3.09
C LEU A 277 -4.91 -7.72 -2.07
N GLY A 278 -5.81 -6.80 -2.40
CA GLY A 278 -6.29 -5.76 -1.48
C GLY A 278 -6.86 -6.33 -0.18
N SER A 279 -7.72 -7.36 -0.28
CA SER A 279 -8.32 -8.00 0.90
C SER A 279 -7.32 -8.75 1.80
N VAL A 280 -6.27 -9.34 1.22
CA VAL A 280 -5.16 -9.95 1.98
C VAL A 280 -4.48 -8.90 2.85
N TYR A 281 -4.17 -7.74 2.27
CA TYR A 281 -3.50 -6.67 3.01
C TYR A 281 -4.40 -5.98 4.01
N GLU A 282 -5.68 -5.81 3.69
CA GLU A 282 -6.63 -5.26 4.64
C GLU A 282 -6.74 -6.13 5.91
N ALA A 283 -6.68 -7.45 5.76
CA ALA A 283 -6.66 -8.36 6.91
C ALA A 283 -5.42 -8.19 7.80
N LEU A 284 -4.33 -7.63 7.27
CA LEU A 284 -3.08 -7.30 7.95
C LEU A 284 -3.06 -5.87 8.51
N MET A 285 -4.15 -5.12 8.39
CA MET A 285 -4.24 -3.78 8.95
C MET A 285 -4.57 -3.82 10.44
N GLY A 286 -4.15 -2.77 11.16
CA GLY A 286 -4.47 -2.60 12.58
C GLY A 286 -3.67 -3.51 13.51
N PHE A 287 -2.45 -3.88 13.13
CA PHE A 287 -1.46 -4.46 14.02
C PHE A 287 -0.35 -3.43 14.30
N SER A 288 0.33 -3.60 15.41
CA SER A 288 1.50 -2.84 15.83
C SER A 288 2.61 -3.80 16.25
N VAL A 289 3.86 -3.36 16.21
CA VAL A 289 4.94 -4.07 16.89
C VAL A 289 5.00 -3.59 18.35
N GLU A 290 5.07 -4.53 19.29
CA GLU A 290 5.25 -4.23 20.71
C GLU A 290 6.47 -4.98 21.24
N GLN A 291 7.21 -4.38 22.17
CA GLN A 291 8.26 -5.05 22.92
C GLN A 291 7.69 -5.63 24.21
N LEU A 292 7.85 -6.94 24.40
CA LEU A 292 7.39 -7.63 25.60
C LEU A 292 8.16 -7.15 26.83
N THR A 293 7.45 -6.78 27.88
CA THR A 293 8.02 -6.49 29.20
C THR A 293 8.13 -7.75 30.08
N ALA A 294 7.37 -8.79 29.76
CA ALA A 294 7.30 -10.06 30.48
C ALA A 294 7.03 -11.22 29.51
N PRO A 295 7.30 -12.49 29.91
CA PRO A 295 7.04 -13.65 29.06
C PRO A 295 5.56 -13.78 28.68
N ALA A 296 5.30 -14.11 27.42
CA ALA A 296 3.96 -14.13 26.84
C ALA A 296 3.72 -15.31 25.90
N VAL A 297 2.45 -15.70 25.75
CA VAL A 297 1.98 -16.74 24.82
C VAL A 297 1.07 -16.12 23.75
N CYS A 298 1.24 -16.54 22.49
CA CYS A 298 0.39 -16.10 21.38
C CYS A 298 -0.74 -17.10 21.13
N LEU A 299 -1.99 -16.63 21.17
CA LEU A 299 -3.17 -17.48 20.96
C LEU A 299 -3.42 -17.80 19.48
N LYS A 300 -3.77 -19.05 19.17
CA LYS A 300 -3.99 -19.53 17.79
C LYS A 300 -5.07 -18.78 17.03
N LYS A 301 -6.23 -18.57 17.65
CA LYS A 301 -7.41 -18.00 16.98
C LYS A 301 -7.37 -16.48 16.84
N SER A 302 -6.98 -15.77 17.90
CA SER A 302 -6.97 -14.31 17.91
C SER A 302 -5.65 -13.70 17.48
N ARG A 303 -4.56 -14.49 17.46
CA ARG A 303 -3.18 -14.03 17.22
C ARG A 303 -2.75 -12.91 18.19
N VAL A 304 -3.34 -12.89 19.38
CA VAL A 304 -3.01 -11.92 20.43
C VAL A 304 -2.02 -12.54 21.40
N TRP A 305 -1.01 -11.76 21.78
CA TRP A 305 -0.04 -12.10 22.81
C TRP A 305 -0.57 -11.73 24.20
N LEU A 306 -0.41 -12.66 25.13
CA LEU A 306 -0.86 -12.55 26.52
C LEU A 306 0.31 -12.76 27.47
N SER A 307 0.58 -11.76 28.31
CA SER A 307 1.55 -11.88 29.40
C SER A 307 0.99 -12.70 30.55
N GLY A 308 1.79 -13.64 31.03
CA GLY A 308 1.45 -14.45 32.21
C GLY A 308 1.36 -13.60 33.48
N GLU A 309 2.18 -12.55 33.59
CA GLU A 309 2.19 -11.64 34.74
C GLU A 309 0.93 -10.79 34.81
N GLN A 310 0.52 -10.21 33.67
CA GLN A 310 -0.69 -9.39 33.59
C GLN A 310 -1.93 -10.18 33.98
N LEU A 311 -2.04 -11.43 33.53
CA LEU A 311 -3.17 -12.31 33.86
C LEU A 311 -3.10 -12.87 35.28
N ALA A 312 -1.90 -13.11 35.81
CA ALA A 312 -1.69 -13.56 37.18
C ALA A 312 -2.09 -12.49 38.21
N ALA A 313 -1.85 -11.21 37.90
CA ALA A 313 -2.19 -10.08 38.76
C ALA A 313 -3.70 -9.89 38.95
N GLU A 314 -4.52 -10.23 37.95
CA GLU A 314 -5.97 -10.11 38.04
C GLU A 314 -6.64 -11.23 38.86
N PRO A 315 -7.67 -10.93 39.66
CA PRO A 315 -8.45 -11.94 40.37
C PRO A 315 -9.25 -12.81 39.39
N ALA A 316 -9.44 -14.09 39.73
CA ALA A 316 -10.03 -15.10 38.83
C ALA A 316 -11.40 -14.69 38.24
N GLY A 317 -12.25 -14.01 39.02
CA GLY A 317 -13.55 -13.52 38.54
C GLY A 317 -13.49 -12.32 37.59
N ALA A 318 -12.38 -11.57 37.57
CA ALA A 318 -12.17 -10.44 36.66
C ALA A 318 -11.45 -10.86 35.37
N ARG A 319 -10.78 -12.01 35.34
CA ARG A 319 -10.00 -12.48 34.18
C ARG A 319 -10.83 -12.63 32.92
N ALA A 320 -12.05 -13.15 32.99
CA ALA A 320 -12.91 -13.27 31.81
C ALA A 320 -13.28 -11.90 31.22
N LYS A 321 -13.51 -10.90 32.08
CA LYS A 321 -13.77 -9.52 31.66
C LYS A 321 -12.50 -8.87 31.10
N LEU A 322 -11.36 -9.00 31.78
CA LEU A 322 -10.08 -8.50 31.27
C LEU A 322 -9.77 -9.15 29.92
N LEU A 323 -9.94 -10.46 29.77
CA LEU A 323 -9.73 -11.17 28.51
C LEU A 323 -10.72 -10.70 27.44
N ALA A 324 -12.00 -10.50 27.76
CA ALA A 324 -12.97 -9.96 26.81
C ALA A 324 -12.60 -8.53 26.37
N ASP A 325 -12.25 -7.65 27.31
CA ASP A 325 -11.93 -6.24 27.05
C ASP A 325 -10.55 -6.07 26.39
N THR A 326 -9.54 -6.78 26.89
CA THR A 326 -8.13 -6.77 26.42
C THR A 326 -7.93 -7.58 25.14
N LEU A 327 -8.83 -8.51 24.79
CA LEU A 327 -8.69 -9.33 23.58
C LEU A 327 -9.78 -9.08 22.55
N ALA A 328 -10.80 -8.27 22.87
CA ALA A 328 -12.02 -8.12 22.07
C ALA A 328 -12.59 -9.48 21.60
N LEU A 329 -12.43 -10.51 22.44
CA LEU A 329 -12.87 -11.86 22.14
C LEU A 329 -14.39 -11.97 22.33
N PRO A 330 -15.06 -12.86 21.56
CA PRO A 330 -16.39 -13.30 21.92
C PRO A 330 -16.37 -13.78 23.37
N LYS A 331 -17.37 -13.38 24.17
CA LYS A 331 -17.47 -13.72 25.59
C LYS A 331 -17.25 -15.22 25.86
N ALA A 332 -17.75 -16.09 24.97
CA ALA A 332 -17.58 -17.53 25.05
C ALA A 332 -16.12 -18.02 24.97
N ASP A 333 -15.26 -17.35 24.19
CA ASP A 333 -13.84 -17.70 24.09
C ASP A 333 -13.03 -17.13 25.25
N ALA A 334 -13.39 -15.93 25.73
CA ALA A 334 -12.82 -15.34 26.95
C ALA A 334 -13.11 -16.19 28.20
N ASP A 335 -14.34 -16.70 28.32
CA ASP A 335 -14.75 -17.57 29.44
C ASP A 335 -14.00 -18.92 29.43
N LYS A 336 -13.77 -19.51 28.24
CA LYS A 336 -12.98 -20.74 28.10
C LYS A 336 -11.53 -20.55 28.54
N LEU A 337 -10.90 -19.47 28.10
CA LEU A 337 -9.52 -19.14 28.47
C LEU A 337 -9.42 -18.86 29.99
N ALA A 338 -10.34 -18.09 30.55
CA ALA A 338 -10.39 -17.83 31.99
C ALA A 338 -10.54 -19.13 32.81
N LYS A 339 -11.37 -20.07 32.34
CA LYS A 339 -11.56 -21.38 32.98
C LYS A 339 -10.32 -22.25 32.89
N ALA A 340 -9.60 -22.22 31.76
CA ALA A 340 -8.34 -22.95 31.60
C ALA A 340 -7.24 -22.45 32.56
N ILE A 341 -7.16 -21.13 32.76
CA ILE A 341 -6.22 -20.50 33.70
C ILE A 341 -6.64 -20.77 35.16
N GLY A 342 -7.94 -20.76 35.45
CA GLY A 342 -8.48 -21.00 36.80
C GLY A 342 -7.98 -19.98 37.84
N ALA A 343 -7.64 -20.46 39.04
CA ALA A 343 -7.17 -19.63 40.16
C ALA A 343 -5.63 -19.49 40.21
N VAL A 344 -4.91 -19.87 39.16
CA VAL A 344 -3.45 -19.84 39.10
C VAL A 344 -2.93 -18.40 39.23
N ARG A 345 -1.96 -18.17 40.12
CA ARG A 345 -1.35 -16.84 40.37
C ARG A 345 0.14 -16.74 40.05
N LYS A 346 0.76 -17.84 39.59
CA LYS A 346 2.15 -17.82 39.11
C LYS A 346 2.16 -17.62 37.60
N ALA A 347 2.92 -16.64 37.10
CA ALA A 347 2.96 -16.27 35.69
C ALA A 347 3.28 -17.47 34.77
N ASP A 348 4.31 -18.27 35.09
CA ASP A 348 4.66 -19.45 34.28
C ASP A 348 3.53 -20.47 34.22
N ALA A 349 2.86 -20.75 35.35
CA ALA A 349 1.75 -21.69 35.38
C ALA A 349 0.52 -21.17 34.61
N VAL A 350 0.35 -19.84 34.50
CA VAL A 350 -0.67 -19.24 33.61
C VAL A 350 -0.30 -19.48 32.14
N LEU A 351 0.98 -19.32 31.77
CA LEU A 351 1.44 -19.57 30.40
C LEU A 351 1.31 -21.05 30.01
N GLU A 352 1.64 -21.98 30.91
CA GLU A 352 1.44 -23.43 30.69
C GLU A 352 -0.04 -23.79 30.49
N ALA A 353 -0.94 -23.16 31.25
CA ALA A 353 -2.38 -23.34 31.07
C ALA A 353 -2.89 -22.81 29.71
N LEU A 354 -2.19 -21.84 29.12
CA LEU A 354 -2.50 -21.26 27.81
C LEU A 354 -1.82 -21.99 26.65
N ALA A 355 -0.79 -22.80 26.90
CA ALA A 355 -0.06 -23.54 25.87
C ALA A 355 -0.95 -24.38 24.92
N PRO A 356 -2.02 -25.07 25.37
CA PRO A 356 -2.92 -25.80 24.47
C PRO A 356 -3.68 -24.92 23.46
N PHE A 357 -3.77 -23.61 23.74
CA PHE A 357 -4.45 -22.64 22.89
C PHE A 357 -3.47 -21.80 22.06
N ALA A 358 -2.16 -22.07 22.18
CA ALA A 358 -1.12 -21.28 21.54
C ALA A 358 -1.01 -21.56 20.03
N THR A 359 -0.44 -20.59 19.29
CA THR A 359 -0.01 -20.80 17.90
C THR A 359 1.16 -21.80 17.85
N VAL A 360 1.49 -22.29 16.65
CA VAL A 360 2.62 -23.20 16.46
C VAL A 360 3.96 -22.45 16.37
N ILE A 361 3.97 -21.18 15.94
CA ILE A 361 5.22 -20.46 15.60
C ILE A 361 5.12 -18.95 15.91
N PRO A 362 5.93 -18.43 16.84
CA PRO A 362 6.36 -19.07 18.08
C PRO A 362 5.22 -19.08 19.12
N PRO A 363 5.04 -20.18 19.88
CA PRO A 363 3.95 -20.30 20.86
C PRO A 363 4.15 -19.38 22.08
N ARG A 364 5.40 -19.19 22.49
CA ARG A 364 5.83 -18.41 23.66
C ARG A 364 7.03 -17.55 23.29
N ARG A 365 7.12 -16.36 23.89
CA ARG A 365 8.29 -15.48 23.81
C ARG A 365 8.63 -14.90 25.18
N GLU A 366 9.92 -14.69 25.38
CA GLU A 366 10.47 -14.12 26.62
C GLU A 366 10.43 -12.59 26.60
N ALA A 367 10.63 -11.98 27.78
CA ALA A 367 10.72 -10.53 27.92
C ALA A 367 11.86 -9.94 27.04
N GLY A 368 11.68 -8.70 26.60
CA GLY A 368 12.60 -7.96 25.73
C GLY A 368 12.48 -8.27 24.25
N ARG A 369 11.72 -9.31 23.86
CA ARG A 369 11.45 -9.67 22.46
C ARG A 369 10.34 -8.84 21.86
N TYR A 370 10.40 -8.63 20.55
CA TYR A 370 9.35 -7.97 19.80
C TYR A 370 8.26 -8.97 19.38
N ILE A 371 7.03 -8.49 19.34
CA ILE A 371 5.84 -9.22 18.91
C ILE A 371 5.00 -8.34 17.97
N ILE A 372 4.19 -8.98 17.13
CA ILE A 372 3.15 -8.28 16.37
C ILE A 372 1.84 -8.47 17.13
N GLN A 373 1.25 -7.36 17.58
CA GLN A 373 0.05 -7.33 18.41
C GLN A 373 -1.13 -6.71 17.65
N PRO A 374 -2.33 -7.33 17.66
CA PRO A 374 -3.52 -6.70 17.10
C PRO A 374 -3.95 -5.48 17.92
N GLY A 375 -3.97 -4.31 17.29
CA GLY A 375 -4.34 -3.03 17.88
C GLY A 375 -5.85 -2.82 18.09
N PRO A 376 -6.26 -1.74 18.76
CA PRO A 376 -7.67 -1.45 19.07
C PRO A 376 -8.53 -1.12 17.84
N GLU A 377 -7.91 -0.62 16.76
CA GLU A 377 -8.62 -0.28 15.53
C GLU A 377 -9.23 -1.54 14.90
N ARG A 378 -8.46 -2.62 14.72
CA ARG A 378 -8.97 -3.91 14.23
C ARG A 378 -10.09 -4.50 15.11
N ARG A 379 -10.16 -4.10 16.39
CA ARG A 379 -11.18 -4.53 17.36
C ARG A 379 -12.48 -3.73 17.27
N ARG A 380 -12.45 -2.54 16.65
CA ARG A 380 -13.59 -1.61 16.51
C ARG A 380 -13.96 -1.31 15.05
N SER A 381 -13.06 -1.54 14.11
CA SER A 381 -13.22 -1.14 12.72
C SER A 381 -14.04 -2.18 11.97
N GLY A 382 -15.17 -1.73 11.42
CA GLY A 382 -15.85 -2.42 10.32
C GLY A 382 -15.09 -2.27 8.99
N SER A 383 -13.76 -2.19 9.02
CA SER A 383 -12.89 -2.17 7.84
C SER A 383 -12.93 -3.57 7.24
N HIS A 384 -13.90 -3.75 6.35
CA HIS A 384 -14.07 -4.92 5.52
C HIS A 384 -13.86 -4.51 4.07
N TYR A 385 -12.97 -5.23 3.41
CA TYR A 385 -12.78 -5.12 1.98
C TYR A 385 -14.13 -5.32 1.29
N THR A 386 -14.53 -4.35 0.47
CA THR A 386 -15.79 -4.47 -0.26
C THR A 386 -15.56 -5.33 -1.49
N PRO A 387 -16.13 -6.55 -1.56
CA PRO A 387 -15.84 -7.49 -2.63
C PRO A 387 -16.45 -7.02 -3.98
N PRO A 388 -15.94 -7.50 -5.13
CA PRO A 388 -16.39 -7.09 -6.46
C PRO A 388 -17.88 -7.21 -6.71
N GLU A 389 -18.52 -8.21 -6.10
CA GLU A 389 -19.96 -8.46 -6.19
C GLU A 389 -20.78 -7.30 -5.59
N LEU A 390 -20.17 -6.51 -4.70
CA LEU A 390 -20.76 -5.30 -4.13
C LEU A 390 -20.28 -4.04 -4.86
N THR A 391 -18.98 -3.89 -5.13
CA THR A 391 -18.45 -2.66 -5.75
C THR A 391 -19.01 -2.46 -7.17
N GLY A 392 -19.06 -3.51 -7.99
CA GLY A 392 -19.49 -3.43 -9.40
C GLY A 392 -20.88 -2.81 -9.57
N PRO A 393 -21.94 -3.38 -8.97
CA PRO A 393 -23.29 -2.84 -9.07
C PRO A 393 -23.43 -1.43 -8.47
N ILE A 394 -22.72 -1.13 -7.37
CA ILE A 394 -22.78 0.18 -6.73
C ILE A 394 -22.17 1.24 -7.64
N VAL A 395 -20.93 1.03 -8.11
CA VAL A 395 -20.25 1.95 -9.03
C VAL A 395 -21.07 2.13 -10.31
N GLY A 396 -21.60 1.05 -10.88
CA GLY A 396 -22.41 1.12 -12.09
C GLY A 396 -23.67 1.97 -11.91
N LYS A 397 -24.39 1.80 -10.80
CA LYS A 397 -25.56 2.63 -10.47
C LYS A 397 -25.19 4.09 -10.20
N THR A 398 -24.04 4.35 -9.58
CA THR A 398 -23.54 5.71 -9.33
C THR A 398 -23.11 6.42 -10.62
N LEU A 399 -22.47 5.70 -11.55
CA LEU A 399 -22.00 6.25 -12.83
C LEU A 399 -23.15 6.48 -13.83
N ALA A 400 -24.19 5.65 -13.80
CA ALA A 400 -25.29 5.71 -14.77
C ALA A 400 -25.92 7.11 -14.98
N PRO A 401 -26.33 7.87 -13.94
CA PRO A 401 -26.88 9.20 -14.14
C PRO A 401 -25.84 10.20 -14.67
N LEU A 402 -24.58 10.08 -14.26
CA LEU A 402 -23.49 10.94 -14.75
C LEU A 402 -23.26 10.72 -16.25
N LEU A 403 -23.15 9.46 -16.66
CA LEU A 403 -22.98 9.12 -18.08
C LEU A 403 -24.18 9.53 -18.91
N ALA A 404 -25.41 9.40 -18.40
CA ALA A 404 -26.61 9.86 -19.07
C ALA A 404 -26.62 11.39 -19.27
N SER A 405 -26.11 12.16 -18.30
CA SER A 405 -26.04 13.62 -18.41
C SER A 405 -25.06 14.11 -19.50
N LEU A 406 -24.08 13.28 -19.89
CA LEU A 406 -23.14 13.57 -20.98
C LEU A 406 -23.74 13.29 -22.37
N GLY A 407 -24.94 12.75 -22.44
CA GLY A 407 -25.64 12.38 -23.67
C GLY A 407 -25.54 10.90 -24.04
N PRO A 408 -26.21 10.46 -25.12
CA PRO A 408 -26.32 9.05 -25.48
C PRO A 408 -24.99 8.42 -25.97
N ALA A 409 -24.04 9.25 -26.38
CA ALA A 409 -22.73 8.81 -26.87
C ALA A 409 -21.65 9.80 -26.39
N PRO A 410 -21.25 9.74 -25.11
CA PRO A 410 -20.24 10.64 -24.57
C PRO A 410 -18.90 10.46 -25.29
N THR A 411 -18.19 11.58 -25.49
CA THR A 411 -16.84 11.59 -26.07
C THR A 411 -15.79 11.17 -25.04
N SER A 412 -14.62 10.73 -25.51
CA SER A 412 -13.49 10.39 -24.65
C SER A 412 -13.06 11.59 -23.79
N ALA A 413 -13.10 12.80 -24.35
CA ALA A 413 -12.79 14.04 -23.62
C ALA A 413 -13.79 14.34 -22.49
N GLN A 414 -15.09 14.11 -22.71
CA GLN A 414 -16.12 14.27 -21.69
C GLN A 414 -15.99 13.22 -20.57
N LEU A 415 -15.63 11.98 -20.92
CA LEU A 415 -15.39 10.94 -19.91
C LEU A 415 -14.14 11.27 -19.06
N LEU A 416 -13.08 11.78 -19.69
CA LEU A 416 -11.80 12.15 -19.04
C LEU A 416 -11.86 13.47 -18.26
N SER A 417 -12.98 14.20 -18.30
CA SER A 417 -13.20 15.39 -17.48
C SER A 417 -13.92 15.11 -16.17
N LEU A 418 -14.52 13.91 -16.02
CA LEU A 418 -15.19 13.49 -14.79
C LEU A 418 -14.22 13.49 -13.60
N LYS A 419 -14.75 13.82 -12.41
CA LYS A 419 -14.03 13.85 -11.14
C LYS A 419 -14.78 12.99 -10.13
N LEU A 420 -14.14 11.93 -9.65
CA LEU A 420 -14.68 10.96 -8.72
C LEU A 420 -13.81 10.96 -7.47
N CYS A 421 -14.44 11.14 -6.31
CA CYS A 421 -13.78 11.14 -5.02
C CYS A 421 -14.35 10.02 -4.14
N ASP A 422 -13.47 9.23 -3.54
CA ASP A 422 -13.81 8.34 -2.44
C ASP A 422 -13.17 8.87 -1.13
N PRO A 423 -13.94 9.49 -0.22
CA PRO A 423 -13.43 10.10 0.99
C PRO A 423 -13.10 9.08 2.10
N ALA A 424 -13.38 7.80 1.90
CA ALA A 424 -13.01 6.74 2.83
C ALA A 424 -12.55 5.52 2.03
N MET A 425 -11.56 5.76 1.15
CA MET A 425 -11.26 4.84 0.06
C MET A 425 -10.74 3.48 0.51
N GLY A 426 -10.22 3.37 1.73
CA GLY A 426 -9.53 2.17 2.20
C GLY A 426 -8.44 1.77 1.21
N SER A 427 -8.46 0.50 0.81
CA SER A 427 -7.57 -0.06 -0.21
C SER A 427 -7.94 0.31 -1.65
N GLY A 428 -8.89 1.22 -1.87
CA GLY A 428 -9.28 1.72 -3.19
C GLY A 428 -10.21 0.80 -3.99
N ALA A 429 -11.01 -0.06 -3.36
CA ALA A 429 -11.87 -1.03 -4.06
C ALA A 429 -12.89 -0.37 -5.01
N PHE A 430 -13.58 0.68 -4.55
CA PHE A 430 -14.50 1.45 -5.40
C PHE A 430 -13.76 2.22 -6.50
N LEU A 431 -12.57 2.73 -6.20
CA LEU A 431 -11.75 3.47 -7.16
C LEU A 431 -11.26 2.55 -8.29
N VAL A 432 -10.80 1.35 -7.97
CA VAL A 432 -10.40 0.29 -8.93
C VAL A 432 -11.56 -0.04 -9.86
N GLU A 433 -12.75 -0.25 -9.31
CA GLU A 433 -13.93 -0.57 -10.11
C GLU A 433 -14.39 0.61 -10.98
N ALA A 434 -14.31 1.85 -10.47
CA ALA A 434 -14.59 3.05 -11.24
C ALA A 434 -13.62 3.20 -12.43
N VAL A 435 -12.33 2.96 -12.22
CA VAL A 435 -11.32 2.96 -13.30
C VAL A 435 -11.64 1.90 -14.34
N ARG A 436 -12.09 0.71 -13.92
CA ARG A 436 -12.46 -0.37 -14.84
C ARG A 436 -13.62 0.03 -15.74
N GLN A 437 -14.75 0.44 -15.15
CA GLN A 437 -15.95 0.79 -15.90
C GLN A 437 -15.75 2.03 -16.80
N LEU A 438 -15.12 3.08 -16.29
CA LEU A 438 -14.85 4.28 -17.08
C LEU A 438 -13.77 4.03 -18.15
N GLY A 439 -12.78 3.18 -17.87
CA GLY A 439 -11.78 2.76 -18.86
C GLY A 439 -12.43 2.06 -20.04
N ASP A 440 -13.36 1.11 -19.78
CA ASP A 440 -14.11 0.42 -20.82
C ASP A 440 -14.98 1.42 -21.65
N ALA A 441 -15.58 2.41 -20.98
CA ALA A 441 -16.35 3.47 -21.64
C ALA A 441 -15.46 4.37 -22.54
N VAL A 442 -14.24 4.71 -22.09
CA VAL A 442 -13.27 5.50 -22.87
C VAL A 442 -12.80 4.70 -24.09
N VAL A 443 -12.49 3.42 -23.94
CA VAL A 443 -12.13 2.55 -25.09
C VAL A 443 -13.27 2.49 -26.10
N ALA A 444 -14.53 2.37 -25.62
CA ALA A 444 -15.69 2.41 -26.49
C ALA A 444 -15.85 3.77 -27.20
N ALA A 445 -15.54 4.88 -26.53
CA ALA A 445 -15.56 6.21 -27.13
C ALA A 445 -14.47 6.37 -28.19
N TRP A 446 -13.22 5.98 -27.91
CA TRP A 446 -12.13 5.99 -28.89
C TRP A 446 -12.46 5.19 -30.16
N ARG A 447 -13.13 4.05 -30.02
CA ARG A 447 -13.58 3.26 -31.18
C ARG A 447 -14.61 3.99 -32.03
N ARG A 448 -15.50 4.79 -31.43
CA ARG A 448 -16.47 5.62 -32.16
C ARG A 448 -15.82 6.82 -32.83
N GLU A 449 -14.83 7.43 -32.16
CA GLU A 449 -14.15 8.64 -32.63
C GLU A 449 -13.10 8.37 -33.72
N GLY A 450 -12.56 7.15 -33.78
CA GLY A 450 -11.51 6.77 -34.74
C GLY A 450 -10.14 7.37 -34.40
N GLN A 451 -9.15 7.20 -35.30
CA GLN A 451 -7.76 7.64 -35.07
C GLN A 451 -7.56 9.17 -35.06
N GLY A 452 -8.62 9.96 -35.29
CA GLY A 452 -8.59 11.43 -35.28
C GLY A 452 -8.75 12.08 -33.91
N ALA A 453 -9.06 11.31 -32.86
CA ALA A 453 -9.14 11.84 -31.50
C ALA A 453 -7.72 12.02 -30.93
N GLY A 454 -7.24 13.26 -30.86
CA GLY A 454 -5.92 13.66 -30.37
C GLY A 454 -5.59 13.33 -28.91
N LEU A 455 -6.32 12.40 -28.28
CA LEU A 455 -6.11 11.84 -26.94
C LEU A 455 -5.76 10.35 -26.96
N LEU A 456 -5.73 9.70 -28.13
CA LEU A 456 -5.02 8.43 -28.25
C LEU A 456 -3.54 8.71 -27.92
N PRO A 457 -2.90 7.97 -27.00
CA PRO A 457 -1.47 8.10 -26.76
C PRO A 457 -0.73 8.04 -28.09
N ALA A 458 0.26 8.91 -28.29
CA ALA A 458 0.97 9.12 -29.57
C ALA A 458 1.75 7.89 -30.10
N HIS A 459 1.52 6.70 -29.53
CA HIS A 459 2.13 5.44 -29.91
C HIS A 459 1.26 4.68 -30.92
N GLY A 460 1.22 5.18 -32.16
CA GLY A 460 1.04 4.41 -33.40
C GLY A 460 -0.21 3.51 -33.63
N PRO A 461 -0.48 3.15 -34.90
CA PRO A 461 -1.72 2.48 -35.33
C PRO A 461 -1.80 0.95 -35.10
N ALA A 462 -0.95 0.35 -34.25
CA ALA A 462 -0.74 -1.11 -34.24
C ALA A 462 -0.71 -1.76 -32.84
N HIS A 463 -1.48 -1.26 -31.87
CA HIS A 463 -1.54 -1.87 -30.54
C HIS A 463 -2.73 -2.84 -30.37
N ALA A 464 -2.45 -3.97 -29.71
CA ALA A 464 -3.44 -4.99 -29.39
C ALA A 464 -4.51 -4.40 -28.45
N ALA A 465 -5.72 -4.96 -28.46
CA ALA A 465 -6.83 -4.47 -27.63
C ALA A 465 -6.47 -4.33 -26.13
N GLU A 466 -5.55 -5.17 -25.63
CA GLU A 466 -5.06 -5.13 -24.24
C GLU A 466 -4.30 -3.82 -23.91
N ASP A 467 -3.52 -3.27 -24.84
CA ASP A 467 -2.76 -2.02 -24.64
C ASP A 467 -3.70 -0.79 -24.55
N SER A 468 -4.78 -0.78 -25.33
CA SER A 468 -5.77 0.31 -25.32
C SER A 468 -6.53 0.41 -23.99
N VAL A 469 -6.85 -0.73 -23.38
CA VAL A 469 -7.54 -0.79 -22.10
C VAL A 469 -6.63 -0.31 -20.98
N ALA A 470 -5.37 -0.74 -20.95
CA ALA A 470 -4.38 -0.29 -19.98
C ALA A 470 -4.17 1.24 -20.05
N ALA A 471 -4.04 1.78 -21.27
CA ALA A 471 -3.92 3.23 -21.49
C ALA A 471 -5.15 4.01 -21.00
N ALA A 472 -6.36 3.58 -21.35
CA ALA A 472 -7.59 4.23 -20.91
C ALA A 472 -7.74 4.22 -19.38
N ARG A 473 -7.51 3.08 -18.74
CA ARG A 473 -7.52 2.94 -17.28
C ARG A 473 -6.51 3.87 -16.62
N ARG A 474 -5.32 3.99 -17.20
CA ARG A 474 -4.28 4.90 -16.68
C ARG A 474 -4.68 6.36 -16.77
N LEU A 475 -5.25 6.79 -17.89
CA LEU A 475 -5.73 8.17 -18.04
C LEU A 475 -6.84 8.49 -17.04
N ILE A 476 -7.79 7.57 -16.83
CA ILE A 476 -8.84 7.73 -15.81
C ILE A 476 -8.22 7.82 -14.42
N ALA A 477 -7.30 6.92 -14.07
CA ALA A 477 -6.63 6.92 -12.76
C ALA A 477 -5.89 8.25 -12.48
N GLN A 478 -5.25 8.84 -13.50
CA GLN A 478 -4.51 10.10 -13.34
C GLN A 478 -5.39 11.35 -13.30
N ARG A 479 -6.49 11.37 -14.07
CA ARG A 479 -7.29 12.58 -14.31
C ARG A 479 -8.60 12.62 -13.53
N CYS A 480 -9.17 11.47 -13.23
CA CYS A 480 -10.55 11.38 -12.76
C CYS A 480 -10.67 10.90 -11.32
N ILE A 481 -9.68 10.15 -10.82
CA ILE A 481 -9.79 9.46 -9.54
C ILE A 481 -9.10 10.26 -8.43
N TYR A 482 -9.81 10.46 -7.33
CA TYR A 482 -9.35 11.11 -6.11
C TYR A 482 -9.79 10.27 -4.91
N GLY A 483 -9.01 10.32 -3.83
CA GLY A 483 -9.38 9.59 -2.62
C GLY A 483 -8.61 10.03 -1.39
N VAL A 484 -9.26 9.86 -0.24
CA VAL A 484 -8.69 10.18 1.07
C VAL A 484 -8.93 9.01 2.00
N ASP A 485 -7.92 8.69 2.82
CA ASP A 485 -8.07 7.74 3.91
C ASP A 485 -7.26 8.16 5.13
N ARG A 486 -7.80 7.90 6.32
CA ARG A 486 -7.15 8.19 7.60
C ARG A 486 -5.98 7.27 7.88
N ASN A 487 -5.99 6.07 7.31
CA ASN A 487 -4.91 5.11 7.49
C ASN A 487 -3.86 5.25 6.37
N PRO A 488 -2.60 5.63 6.68
CA PRO A 488 -1.57 5.83 5.66
C PRO A 488 -1.21 4.54 4.89
N GLN A 489 -1.36 3.37 5.51
CA GLN A 489 -1.12 2.08 4.86
C GLN A 489 -2.23 1.77 3.85
N ALA A 490 -3.48 2.15 4.13
CA ALA A 490 -4.60 1.98 3.20
C ALA A 490 -4.40 2.83 1.93
N VAL A 491 -3.93 4.07 2.09
CA VAL A 491 -3.54 4.95 0.96
C VAL A 491 -2.46 4.30 0.10
N THR A 492 -1.43 3.71 0.73
CA THR A 492 -0.34 3.03 0.02
C THR A 492 -0.86 1.83 -0.77
N LEU A 493 -1.77 1.07 -0.17
CA LEU A 493 -2.43 -0.07 -0.81
C LEU A 493 -3.33 0.35 -1.97
N ALA A 494 -4.12 1.42 -1.83
CA ALA A 494 -4.93 1.95 -2.92
C ALA A 494 -4.10 2.36 -4.14
N LYS A 495 -2.95 3.02 -3.91
CA LYS A 495 -1.98 3.36 -4.97
C LYS A 495 -1.43 2.10 -5.65
N LEU A 496 -1.07 1.08 -4.88
CA LEU A 496 -0.59 -0.21 -5.38
C LEU A 496 -1.66 -0.87 -6.26
N SER A 497 -2.89 -0.97 -5.75
CA SER A 497 -4.01 -1.61 -6.45
C SER A 497 -4.29 -0.96 -7.80
N LEU A 498 -4.34 0.38 -7.85
CA LEU A 498 -4.52 1.10 -9.10
C LEU A 498 -3.33 0.98 -10.05
N TRP A 499 -2.10 0.90 -9.54
CA TRP A 499 -0.93 0.63 -10.39
C TRP A 499 -1.03 -0.77 -11.03
N LEU A 500 -1.34 -1.80 -10.23
CA LEU A 500 -1.49 -3.17 -10.70
C LEU A 500 -2.61 -3.31 -11.74
N LEU A 501 -3.69 -2.53 -11.59
CA LEU A 501 -4.79 -2.46 -12.55
C LEU A 501 -4.39 -1.82 -13.88
N THR A 502 -3.52 -0.80 -13.85
CA THR A 502 -3.11 -0.04 -15.04
C THR A 502 -1.93 -0.67 -15.80
N LEU A 503 -1.22 -1.63 -15.19
CA LEU A 503 -0.14 -2.44 -15.82
C LEU A 503 0.92 -1.63 -16.57
N ALA A 504 1.22 -0.41 -16.10
CA ALA A 504 2.09 0.52 -16.82
C ALA A 504 3.58 0.18 -16.64
N LYS A 505 4.13 -0.63 -17.56
CA LYS A 505 5.49 -1.18 -17.50
C LYS A 505 6.59 -0.14 -17.33
N ASP A 506 6.48 1.02 -17.97
CA ASP A 506 7.59 2.00 -18.00
C ASP A 506 7.29 3.29 -17.22
N LYS A 507 6.30 3.25 -16.32
CA LYS A 507 5.81 4.45 -15.62
C LYS A 507 6.17 4.44 -14.13
N PRO A 508 6.39 5.63 -13.54
CA PRO A 508 6.70 5.75 -12.12
C PRO A 508 5.47 5.47 -11.24
N PHE A 509 5.74 5.10 -9.99
CA PHE A 509 4.72 4.85 -8.95
C PHE A 509 4.10 6.13 -8.39
N THR A 510 4.69 7.30 -8.64
CA THR A 510 4.26 8.59 -8.08
C THR A 510 3.02 9.20 -8.73
N PHE A 511 2.48 8.57 -9.78
CA PHE A 511 1.41 9.16 -10.62
C PHE A 511 0.06 9.36 -9.94
N LEU A 512 -0.13 8.85 -8.72
CA LEU A 512 -1.33 9.04 -7.91
C LEU A 512 -1.07 9.86 -6.65
N ASP A 513 0.16 10.30 -6.40
CA ASP A 513 0.52 11.03 -5.17
C ASP A 513 -0.17 12.41 -5.08
N HIS A 514 -0.61 12.95 -6.22
CA HIS A 514 -1.40 14.17 -6.27
C HIS A 514 -2.89 13.97 -5.95
N ALA A 515 -3.40 12.75 -6.07
CA ALA A 515 -4.83 12.48 -6.04
C ALA A 515 -5.28 11.61 -4.86
N LEU A 516 -4.42 10.70 -4.39
CA LEU A 516 -4.67 9.85 -3.23
C LEU A 516 -3.90 10.37 -2.02
N ARG A 517 -4.62 10.79 -0.97
CA ARG A 517 -4.03 11.51 0.18
C ARG A 517 -4.36 10.80 1.50
N HIS A 518 -3.38 10.81 2.39
CA HIS A 518 -3.60 10.51 3.79
C HIS A 518 -4.21 11.73 4.49
N GLY A 519 -5.31 11.55 5.19
CA GLY A 519 -6.00 12.62 5.91
C GLY A 519 -7.32 12.16 6.54
N ASP A 520 -7.88 12.99 7.42
CA ASP A 520 -9.19 12.75 8.00
C ASP A 520 -10.25 13.50 7.18
N SER A 521 -11.07 12.76 6.44
CA SER A 521 -12.11 13.35 5.58
C SER A 521 -13.26 14.01 6.34
N LEU A 522 -13.37 13.81 7.65
CA LEU A 522 -14.36 14.50 8.50
C LEU A 522 -13.86 15.90 8.91
N VAL A 523 -12.57 16.16 8.79
CA VAL A 523 -11.93 17.42 9.20
C VAL A 523 -11.33 18.10 7.98
N GLY A 524 -11.93 19.20 7.53
CA GLY A 524 -11.46 19.94 6.38
C GLY A 524 -11.98 21.38 6.35
N LEU A 525 -11.24 22.23 5.66
CA LEU A 525 -11.63 23.61 5.34
C LEU A 525 -11.76 23.70 3.81
N ASP A 526 -12.79 24.40 3.33
CA ASP A 526 -12.86 24.78 1.93
C ASP A 526 -11.82 25.87 1.59
N LEU A 527 -11.68 26.20 0.30
CA LEU A 527 -10.69 27.20 -0.14
C LEU A 527 -10.95 28.59 0.46
N ASP A 528 -12.21 28.95 0.70
CA ASP A 528 -12.57 30.24 1.27
C ASP A 528 -12.23 30.29 2.77
N GLN A 529 -12.51 29.23 3.50
CA GLN A 529 -12.13 29.03 4.89
C GLN A 529 -10.61 28.97 5.09
N LEU A 530 -9.88 28.33 4.17
CA LEU A 530 -8.42 28.32 4.16
C LEU A 530 -7.86 29.72 3.90
N THR A 531 -8.39 30.42 2.89
CA THR A 531 -7.97 31.78 2.53
C THR A 531 -8.24 32.75 3.67
N ALA A 532 -9.42 32.64 4.29
CA ALA A 532 -9.84 33.42 5.44
C ALA A 532 -9.31 32.87 6.77
N PHE A 533 -8.41 31.87 6.76
CA PHE A 533 -7.83 31.23 7.95
C PHE A 533 -8.81 31.07 9.14
N HIS A 534 -10.06 30.67 8.87
CA HIS A 534 -11.13 30.66 9.86
C HIS A 534 -12.24 29.68 9.47
N TRP A 535 -12.86 29.05 10.47
CA TRP A 535 -13.95 28.07 10.27
C TRP A 535 -15.26 28.68 9.75
N GLN A 536 -15.48 29.96 10.03
CA GLN A 536 -16.61 30.73 9.50
C GLN A 536 -16.05 31.99 8.84
N PRO A 537 -15.95 32.06 7.51
CA PRO A 537 -15.35 33.21 6.83
C PRO A 537 -16.02 34.51 7.29
N GLY A 538 -15.24 35.40 7.91
CA GLY A 538 -15.66 36.72 8.36
C GLY A 538 -14.64 37.78 7.94
N ALA A 539 -14.83 39.05 8.31
CA ALA A 539 -13.85 40.10 7.98
C ALA A 539 -12.52 39.85 8.74
N GLN A 540 -11.46 39.55 8.00
CA GLN A 540 -10.11 39.27 8.51
C GLN A 540 -9.09 40.34 8.10
N VAL A 541 -7.84 40.15 8.51
CA VAL A 541 -6.71 41.06 8.28
C VAL A 541 -6.15 40.85 6.86
N ASP A 542 -6.38 41.82 5.96
CA ASP A 542 -6.07 41.80 4.50
C ASP A 542 -4.67 41.29 4.07
N GLY A 543 -3.69 41.26 4.96
CA GLY A 543 -2.31 40.83 4.66
C GLY A 543 -2.15 39.31 4.59
N VAL A 544 -2.72 38.58 5.55
CA VAL A 544 -2.59 37.12 5.66
C VAL A 544 -3.44 36.43 4.59
N GLU A 545 -4.63 36.94 4.33
CA GLU A 545 -5.52 36.43 3.28
C GLU A 545 -4.85 36.46 1.90
N ARG A 546 -4.15 37.55 1.57
CA ARG A 546 -3.44 37.67 0.29
C ARG A 546 -2.31 36.66 0.14
N GLU A 547 -1.53 36.44 1.20
CA GLU A 547 -0.44 35.47 1.17
C GLU A 547 -0.99 34.03 1.06
N LEU A 548 -2.04 33.70 1.81
CA LEU A 548 -2.70 32.40 1.73
C LEU A 548 -3.35 32.16 0.37
N ARG A 549 -4.05 33.16 -0.18
CA ARG A 549 -4.63 33.07 -1.54
C ARG A 549 -3.53 32.82 -2.58
N GLN A 550 -2.41 33.55 -2.52
CA GLN A 550 -1.30 33.31 -3.44
C GLN A 550 -0.76 31.88 -3.33
N VAL A 551 -0.54 31.38 -2.11
CA VAL A 551 -0.05 30.01 -1.87
C VAL A 551 -1.04 28.96 -2.38
N LEU A 552 -2.34 29.18 -2.17
CA LEU A 552 -3.40 28.29 -2.66
C LEU A 552 -3.48 28.30 -4.18
N ASP A 553 -3.44 29.47 -4.82
CA ASP A 553 -3.45 29.62 -6.28
C ASP A 553 -2.23 28.93 -6.91
N GLU A 554 -1.04 29.08 -6.32
CA GLU A 554 0.18 28.38 -6.75
C GLU A 554 0.01 26.86 -6.64
N ALA A 555 -0.55 26.37 -5.53
CA ALA A 555 -0.80 24.95 -5.33
C ALA A 555 -1.85 24.41 -6.31
N VAL A 556 -2.97 25.11 -6.53
CA VAL A 556 -4.03 24.72 -7.48
C VAL A 556 -3.47 24.68 -8.90
N ALA A 557 -2.77 25.72 -9.34
CA ALA A 557 -2.17 25.78 -10.67
C ALA A 557 -1.18 24.62 -10.90
N ALA A 558 -0.38 24.26 -9.89
CA ALA A 558 0.51 23.10 -9.98
C ALA A 558 -0.27 21.77 -10.12
N ARG A 559 -1.41 21.60 -9.42
CA ARG A 559 -2.26 20.40 -9.53
C ARG A 559 -2.96 20.30 -10.89
N GLU A 560 -3.44 21.42 -11.43
CA GLU A 560 -4.03 21.47 -12.77
C GLU A 560 -2.99 21.12 -13.83
N ARG A 561 -1.76 21.64 -13.70
CA ARG A 561 -0.64 21.33 -14.58
C ARG A 561 -0.28 19.84 -14.56
N ILE A 562 -0.24 19.20 -13.38
CA ILE A 562 -0.05 17.75 -13.26
C ILE A 562 -1.13 16.98 -14.03
N THR A 563 -2.39 17.42 -13.92
CA THR A 563 -3.53 16.79 -14.61
C THR A 563 -3.44 16.98 -16.12
N ALA A 564 -3.01 18.15 -16.60
CA ALA A 564 -2.82 18.42 -18.02
C ALA A 564 -1.72 17.53 -18.64
N LEU A 565 -0.63 17.32 -17.91
CA LEU A 565 0.47 16.45 -18.32
C LEU A 565 0.11 14.95 -18.29
N ALA A 566 -1.08 14.57 -17.83
CA ALA A 566 -1.48 13.15 -17.73
C ALA A 566 -1.48 12.41 -19.07
N ALA A 567 -1.80 13.11 -20.17
CA ALA A 567 -1.76 12.54 -21.52
C ALA A 567 -0.34 12.50 -22.12
N GLU A 568 0.63 13.18 -21.50
CA GLU A 568 2.01 13.21 -21.98
C GLU A 568 2.82 12.08 -21.35
N ASP A 569 3.32 11.20 -22.21
CA ASP A 569 4.00 9.97 -21.82
C ASP A 569 5.54 10.07 -21.88
N SER A 570 6.10 11.28 -21.77
CA SER A 570 7.55 11.51 -21.84
C SER A 570 8.24 11.47 -20.47
N PRO A 571 9.52 11.03 -20.38
CA PRO A 571 10.30 11.12 -19.14
C PRO A 571 10.43 12.57 -18.60
N ALA A 572 10.40 13.56 -19.50
CA ALA A 572 10.44 14.97 -19.12
C ALA A 572 9.13 15.40 -18.43
N ALA A 573 7.97 14.99 -18.97
CA ALA A 573 6.67 15.26 -18.37
C ALA A 573 6.53 14.59 -17.00
N GLU A 574 6.99 13.35 -16.83
CA GLU A 574 7.00 12.68 -15.52
C GLU A 574 7.88 13.42 -14.50
N ARG A 575 9.05 13.92 -14.92
CA ARG A 575 9.91 14.73 -14.05
C ARG A 575 9.28 16.08 -13.69
N GLU A 576 8.58 16.71 -14.63
CA GLU A 576 7.83 17.95 -14.37
C GLU A 576 6.70 17.70 -13.37
N LYS A 577 5.93 16.62 -13.52
CA LYS A 577 4.89 16.21 -12.55
C LYS A 577 5.46 16.04 -11.14
N GLU A 578 6.62 15.39 -11.02
CA GLU A 578 7.28 15.20 -9.72
C GLU A 578 7.72 16.53 -9.09
N LEU A 579 8.27 17.45 -9.88
CA LEU A 579 8.65 18.78 -9.40
C LEU A 579 7.44 19.59 -8.95
N LEU A 580 6.37 19.62 -9.76
CA LEU A 580 5.12 20.30 -9.43
C LEU A 580 4.49 19.75 -8.15
N LEU A 581 4.53 18.43 -7.97
CA LEU A 581 4.03 17.77 -6.76
C LEU A 581 4.80 18.22 -5.51
N ARG A 582 6.13 18.31 -5.62
CA ARG A 582 7.01 18.78 -4.53
C ARG A 582 6.77 20.26 -4.24
N ASP A 583 6.71 21.10 -5.26
CA ASP A 583 6.47 22.53 -5.12
C ASP A 583 5.11 22.79 -4.46
N ALA A 584 4.05 22.08 -4.88
CA ALA A 584 2.73 22.17 -4.27
C ALA A 584 2.71 21.66 -2.82
N ALA A 585 3.50 20.64 -2.49
CA ALA A 585 3.60 20.14 -1.11
C ALA A 585 4.38 21.10 -0.20
N ASP A 586 5.47 21.68 -0.70
CA ASP A 586 6.29 22.65 0.03
C ASP A 586 5.54 23.97 0.24
N ALA A 587 4.69 24.38 -0.70
CA ALA A 587 3.85 25.57 -0.58
C ALA A 587 2.89 25.48 0.62
N VAL A 588 2.33 24.29 0.89
CA VAL A 588 1.31 24.08 1.93
C VAL A 588 1.91 23.57 3.25
N ARG A 589 3.23 23.35 3.32
CA ARG A 589 3.90 22.85 4.53
C ARG A 589 4.18 24.01 5.49
N PRO A 590 3.85 23.89 6.80
CA PRO A 590 4.26 24.91 7.77
C PRO A 590 5.79 25.04 7.81
N PRO A 591 6.33 26.26 7.96
CA PRO A 591 7.78 26.47 8.02
C PRO A 591 8.36 25.70 9.20
N ALA A 592 9.25 24.75 8.92
CA ALA A 592 9.95 23.99 9.95
C ALA A 592 10.76 24.96 10.84
N PRO A 593 10.79 24.77 12.18
CA PRO A 593 11.39 25.74 13.10
C PRO A 593 12.90 26.01 12.91
N HIS A 594 13.63 25.25 12.08
CA HIS A 594 15.09 25.39 11.94
C HIS A 594 15.68 25.35 10.51
N ARG A 595 14.92 25.52 9.43
CA ARG A 595 15.51 25.63 8.08
C ARG A 595 15.54 27.09 7.61
N ARG A 596 16.74 27.68 7.56
CA ARG A 596 16.96 28.92 6.79
C ARG A 596 16.51 28.69 5.35
N PRO A 597 15.78 29.63 4.74
CA PRO A 597 15.33 29.49 3.35
C PRO A 597 16.54 29.33 2.43
N ARG A 598 16.49 28.33 1.53
CA ARG A 598 17.55 28.10 0.54
C ARG A 598 17.59 29.31 -0.43
N PRO A 599 18.77 29.85 -0.78
CA PRO A 599 18.93 31.08 -1.57
C PRO A 599 18.49 30.97 -3.05
N GLY A 600 17.93 29.85 -3.49
CA GLY A 600 17.50 29.62 -4.88
C GLY A 600 16.17 30.27 -5.28
N ARG A 601 15.34 30.71 -4.31
CA ARG A 601 13.97 31.21 -4.57
C ARG A 601 13.95 32.60 -5.24
N LEU A 602 14.92 33.47 -4.95
CA LEU A 602 14.96 34.86 -5.46
C LEU A 602 15.68 35.02 -6.82
N LEU A 603 16.60 34.11 -7.18
CA LEU A 603 17.32 34.22 -8.45
C LEU A 603 16.45 33.84 -9.67
N ARG A 604 15.47 32.93 -9.50
CA ARG A 604 14.63 32.48 -10.61
C ARG A 604 13.53 33.47 -10.99
N GLN A 605 12.95 34.19 -10.02
CA GLN A 605 11.98 35.26 -10.31
C GLN A 605 12.64 36.44 -11.08
N ARG A 606 13.91 36.74 -10.80
CA ARG A 606 14.65 37.79 -11.55
C ARG A 606 15.04 37.36 -12.97
N GLN A 607 15.31 36.07 -13.21
CA GLN A 607 15.66 35.59 -14.56
C GLN A 607 14.44 35.50 -15.49
N ALA A 608 13.24 35.20 -14.96
CA ALA A 608 12.01 35.19 -15.75
C ALA A 608 11.55 36.61 -16.16
N GLN A 609 11.81 37.63 -15.34
CA GLN A 609 11.46 39.03 -15.65
C GLN A 609 12.49 39.75 -16.53
N GLY A 610 13.74 39.28 -16.58
CA GLY A 610 14.81 39.92 -17.39
C GLY A 610 14.85 39.53 -18.88
N ALA A 611 14.05 38.56 -19.31
CA ALA A 611 14.10 38.03 -20.69
C ALA A 611 13.14 38.70 -21.68
N ARG A 612 12.34 39.69 -21.24
CA ARG A 612 11.49 40.49 -22.14
C ARG A 612 12.05 41.91 -22.27
N GLY A 613 12.86 42.10 -23.30
CA GLY A 613 13.25 43.42 -23.79
C GLY A 613 14.72 43.76 -23.61
N ARG A 614 15.54 43.42 -24.62
CA ARG A 614 16.68 44.23 -25.06
C ARG A 614 17.20 43.74 -26.41
N ALA A 615 17.18 44.63 -27.39
CA ALA A 615 17.78 44.45 -28.72
C ALA A 615 19.31 44.32 -28.63
N PRO A 616 19.98 43.67 -29.60
CA PRO A 616 21.42 43.42 -29.52
C PRO A 616 22.24 44.64 -29.97
N ALA A 617 23.30 44.96 -29.23
CA ALA A 617 24.32 45.93 -29.60
C ALA A 617 25.60 45.21 -30.10
N PRO A 618 26.42 45.84 -30.97
CA PRO A 618 27.41 45.15 -31.82
C PRO A 618 28.74 44.87 -31.09
N PRO A 619 29.62 43.99 -31.64
CA PRO A 619 30.80 43.53 -30.95
C PRO A 619 32.05 44.33 -31.31
N ARG A 620 33.00 44.46 -30.36
CA ARG A 620 34.48 44.67 -30.54
C ARG A 620 35.16 44.93 -29.18
N PRO A 621 36.50 44.81 -29.04
CA PRO A 621 37.38 43.70 -29.39
C PRO A 621 38.31 43.26 -28.22
N ARG A 622 39.03 42.14 -28.42
CA ARG A 622 40.00 41.55 -27.47
C ARG A 622 41.23 42.44 -27.22
N ARG A 623 41.74 42.50 -25.98
CA ARG A 623 43.17 42.70 -25.67
C ARG A 623 43.66 41.93 -24.43
N ARG A 624 44.94 41.57 -24.48
CA ARG A 624 45.70 40.56 -23.71
C ARG A 624 46.47 41.15 -22.50
N LEU A 625 46.70 40.27 -21.51
CA LEU A 625 47.92 39.99 -20.69
C LEU A 625 48.87 41.12 -20.20
N ALA A 626 49.17 41.14 -18.88
CA ALA A 626 50.50 41.00 -18.21
C ALA A 626 50.41 41.45 -16.72
N ARG A 627 50.76 40.61 -15.70
CA ARG A 627 52.05 40.50 -14.95
C ARG A 627 52.53 41.85 -14.34
N GLN A 628 52.99 42.05 -13.08
CA GLN A 628 53.67 41.24 -12.06
C GLN A 628 53.87 42.08 -10.75
N ARG A 629 53.96 41.42 -9.56
CA ARG A 629 54.86 41.66 -8.36
C ARG A 629 54.85 43.06 -7.66
N ALA A 630 55.10 43.29 -6.35
CA ALA A 630 55.55 42.50 -5.18
C ALA A 630 55.48 43.36 -3.86
N ARG A 631 55.37 42.65 -2.71
CA ARG A 631 56.05 42.84 -1.40
C ARG A 631 55.61 43.84 -0.29
N HIS A 632 55.70 43.29 0.93
CA HIS A 632 56.05 43.82 2.27
C HIS A 632 54.96 44.16 3.33
N ARG A 633 55.16 43.53 4.50
CA ARG A 633 54.51 43.60 5.84
C ARG A 633 55.25 44.65 6.71
N PRO A 634 54.72 45.17 7.85
CA PRO A 634 54.72 44.42 9.12
C PRO A 634 53.59 44.72 10.15
N ARG A 635 53.74 44.11 11.33
CA ARG A 635 52.82 43.85 12.48
C ARG A 635 52.61 45.02 13.48
N ARG A 636 51.50 44.97 14.25
CA ARG A 636 51.27 45.22 15.72
C ARG A 636 49.81 45.73 15.91
N ALA A 637 49.03 45.54 16.99
CA ALA A 637 49.08 44.87 18.29
C ALA A 637 47.62 44.72 18.85
N ARG A 638 47.40 43.85 19.85
CA ARG A 638 46.16 43.72 20.66
C ARG A 638 46.05 44.85 21.72
N PRO A 639 44.84 45.14 22.27
CA PRO A 639 44.42 44.64 23.61
C PRO A 639 42.91 44.32 23.62
N ALA A 640 42.17 44.05 24.71
CA ALA A 640 42.27 43.26 25.93
C ALA A 640 40.83 43.21 26.51
N ARG A 641 40.58 42.26 27.42
CA ARG A 641 39.28 41.91 28.03
C ARG A 641 38.70 42.99 28.96
N ARG A 642 37.36 43.01 29.14
CA ARG A 642 36.70 43.31 30.42
C ARG A 642 35.37 42.56 30.57
N ARG A 643 35.13 42.04 31.79
CA ARG A 643 33.98 41.24 32.26
C ARG A 643 33.06 42.13 33.13
N LEU A 644 31.73 41.87 33.04
CA LEU A 644 30.67 41.86 34.08
C LEU A 644 30.32 43.18 34.83
N PRO A 645 29.05 43.41 35.27
CA PRO A 645 28.35 42.53 36.24
C PRO A 645 26.85 42.25 36.01
N ARG A 646 26.39 41.22 36.73
CA ARG A 646 24.99 40.89 37.07
C ARG A 646 24.52 41.78 38.22
N GLN A 647 23.23 42.18 38.23
CA GLN A 647 22.37 42.29 39.41
C GLN A 647 20.89 42.41 38.95
N GLY A 648 19.97 41.78 39.69
CA GLY A 648 18.53 41.63 39.35
C GLY A 648 17.67 42.88 39.65
N PRO A 649 16.33 42.75 39.72
CA PRO A 649 15.70 41.88 40.71
C PRO A 649 14.62 40.92 40.18
N ARG A 650 14.38 39.90 41.01
CA ARG A 650 13.26 38.96 40.98
C ARG A 650 11.99 39.67 41.46
N LEU A 651 10.86 39.41 40.81
CA LEU A 651 9.53 39.53 41.41
C LEU A 651 8.84 38.17 41.24
N SER A 652 8.60 37.53 42.37
CA SER A 652 7.71 36.39 42.56
C SER A 652 6.29 36.90 42.74
N LEU A 653 5.31 36.31 42.06
CA LEU A 653 3.94 36.23 42.52
C LEU A 653 3.41 34.86 42.11
N ASP A 654 3.14 34.05 43.13
CA ASP A 654 2.41 32.79 43.08
C ASP A 654 0.92 33.03 42.85
N ASP A 655 0.27 31.91 42.51
CA ASP A 655 -1.14 31.56 42.69
C ASP A 655 -2.18 31.88 41.59
N ARG A 656 -2.68 30.76 41.04
CA ARG A 656 -4.11 30.41 40.93
C ARG A 656 -5.07 31.50 40.44
N ALA A 657 -5.42 31.43 39.15
CA ALA A 657 -6.78 31.66 38.65
C ALA A 657 -6.87 31.28 37.16
N ALA A 658 -8.09 31.01 36.69
CA ALA A 658 -8.47 30.70 35.31
C ALA A 658 -8.41 29.23 34.86
N ARG A 659 -8.97 28.34 35.69
CA ARG A 659 -10.02 27.43 35.18
C ARG A 659 -11.33 28.18 35.35
N ASP A 660 -12.04 28.42 34.25
CA ASP A 660 -13.50 28.66 34.17
C ASP A 660 -13.81 29.46 32.91
N LEU A 661 -14.02 28.77 31.78
CA LEU A 661 -14.81 29.26 30.65
C LEU A 661 -15.22 28.03 29.84
N LEU A 662 -16.38 27.46 30.17
CA LEU A 662 -17.35 26.76 29.30
C LEU A 662 -18.35 26.03 30.21
N GLY A 663 -19.35 26.79 30.70
CA GLY A 663 -20.55 26.22 31.29
C GLY A 663 -21.49 25.69 30.19
N PRO A 664 -22.26 24.61 30.43
CA PRO A 664 -23.25 24.11 29.49
C PRO A 664 -24.57 24.89 29.63
N PRO A 665 -25.38 25.03 28.55
CA PRO A 665 -26.68 25.69 28.66
C PRO A 665 -27.75 24.73 29.23
N GLN A 666 -28.41 25.18 30.31
CA GLN A 666 -29.75 24.74 30.74
C GLN A 666 -30.79 25.56 29.94
N GLY A 667 -32.02 25.14 29.62
CA GLY A 667 -32.87 23.98 29.95
C GLY A 667 -34.08 23.99 28.98
N PRO A 668 -35.34 23.68 29.37
CA PRO A 668 -35.82 23.06 30.60
C PRO A 668 -36.61 21.74 30.36
N ALA A 669 -36.65 20.90 31.40
CA ALA A 669 -37.59 19.79 31.52
C ALA A 669 -38.77 20.21 32.41
N GLN A 670 -39.99 19.83 32.04
CA GLN A 670 -41.11 19.69 32.97
C GLN A 670 -41.74 18.29 32.88
N GLN A 671 -41.58 17.59 34.00
CA GLN A 671 -42.57 16.79 34.74
C GLN A 671 -43.20 15.53 34.11
N GLY A 672 -42.77 14.37 34.63
CA GLY A 672 -43.62 13.58 35.52
C GLY A 672 -44.19 12.24 34.98
N PRO A 673 -44.34 11.19 35.82
CA PRO A 673 -44.15 9.80 35.40
C PRO A 673 -45.43 8.94 35.43
N ALA A 674 -45.46 7.84 34.66
CA ALA A 674 -46.40 6.75 34.90
C ALA A 674 -45.85 5.39 34.45
N ARG A 675 -45.96 4.41 35.36
CA ARG A 675 -45.73 2.97 35.18
C ARG A 675 -46.77 2.38 34.21
N GLY A 676 -46.44 1.29 33.52
CA GLY A 676 -47.44 0.45 32.87
C GLY A 676 -46.87 -0.62 31.96
N GLN A 677 -47.26 -1.87 32.21
CA GLN A 677 -46.89 -3.08 31.50
C GLN A 677 -47.54 -3.15 30.10
N GLY A 678 -46.92 -3.92 29.20
CA GLY A 678 -47.65 -4.87 28.37
C GLY A 678 -48.00 -4.52 26.91
N VAL A 679 -47.68 -5.51 26.08
CA VAL A 679 -48.43 -6.00 24.91
C VAL A 679 -48.11 -5.40 23.53
N ASP A 680 -47.72 -6.32 22.65
CA ASP A 680 -47.92 -6.44 21.20
C ASP A 680 -48.75 -5.34 20.52
N ARG A 681 -48.37 -5.01 19.28
CA ARG A 681 -49.07 -5.41 18.02
C ARG A 681 -48.93 -4.34 16.92
N TRP A 682 -48.81 -4.85 15.68
CA TRP A 682 -49.07 -4.21 14.36
C TRP A 682 -47.97 -3.29 13.75
N LEU A 683 -47.62 -3.27 12.46
CA LEU A 683 -48.05 -3.88 11.16
C LEU A 683 -46.91 -3.55 10.15
N ARG A 684 -46.23 -4.45 9.43
CA ARG A 684 -46.63 -5.28 8.26
C ARG A 684 -47.78 -4.73 7.41
N ARG A 685 -47.49 -4.17 6.22
CA ARG A 685 -48.43 -4.18 5.09
C ARG A 685 -47.73 -4.63 3.81
N GLN A 686 -48.10 -5.82 3.35
CA GLN A 686 -48.09 -6.22 1.95
C GLN A 686 -49.52 -6.62 1.58
N PRO A 687 -49.97 -6.41 0.33
CA PRO A 687 -51.22 -6.99 -0.16
C PRO A 687 -50.97 -8.30 -0.92
N ALA A 688 -51.84 -9.28 -0.66
CA ALA A 688 -51.97 -10.54 -1.40
C ALA A 688 -53.19 -10.47 -2.33
N VAL A 689 -53.06 -11.02 -3.54
CA VAL A 689 -54.16 -11.28 -4.49
C VAL A 689 -54.51 -12.77 -4.45
N ARG A 690 -55.81 -13.07 -4.37
CA ARG A 690 -56.42 -14.39 -4.17
C ARG A 690 -56.50 -15.24 -5.45
N ARG A 691 -56.53 -16.56 -5.22
CA ARG A 691 -56.85 -17.66 -6.14
C ARG A 691 -58.32 -17.66 -6.61
N GLN A 692 -58.56 -18.24 -7.79
CA GLN A 692 -59.74 -19.08 -8.09
C GLN A 692 -59.34 -20.22 -9.05
N GLU A 693 -59.62 -21.46 -8.64
CA GLU A 693 -59.58 -22.67 -9.48
C GLU A 693 -61.01 -22.96 -9.98
N HIS A 694 -61.15 -23.38 -11.26
CA HIS A 694 -62.19 -24.32 -11.68
C HIS A 694 -61.84 -24.97 -13.04
N HIS A 695 -61.78 -26.31 -13.01
CA HIS A 695 -62.16 -27.30 -14.04
C HIS A 695 -61.84 -27.06 -15.53
N ARG A 696 -61.04 -27.96 -16.14
CA ARG A 696 -61.50 -28.88 -17.21
C ARG A 696 -60.48 -29.96 -17.57
N ARG A 697 -61.04 -31.09 -17.99
CA ARG A 697 -60.48 -32.43 -18.23
C ARG A 697 -59.94 -32.61 -19.66
N HIS A 698 -59.01 -33.56 -19.78
CA HIS A 698 -58.80 -34.55 -20.86
C HIS A 698 -58.46 -34.15 -22.32
N ALA A 699 -57.44 -34.90 -22.81
CA ALA A 699 -57.26 -35.50 -24.14
C ALA A 699 -56.52 -34.69 -25.23
N ARG A 700 -55.32 -35.17 -25.62
CA ARG A 700 -55.12 -36.03 -26.81
C ARG A 700 -53.64 -36.42 -26.99
N ARG A 701 -53.36 -37.73 -26.94
CA ARG A 701 -52.23 -38.40 -27.58
C ARG A 701 -52.72 -38.99 -28.91
N ARG A 702 -51.90 -38.80 -29.96
CA ARG A 702 -51.48 -39.71 -31.05
C ARG A 702 -52.51 -40.56 -31.84
N GLN A 703 -52.41 -40.47 -33.18
CA GLN A 703 -52.54 -41.53 -34.20
C GLN A 703 -51.60 -41.14 -35.37
N HIS A 704 -50.54 -41.90 -35.70
CA HIS A 704 -50.40 -43.12 -36.54
C HIS A 704 -50.01 -42.80 -38.01
N PRO A 705 -49.40 -43.72 -38.79
CA PRO A 705 -49.09 -45.14 -38.54
C PRO A 705 -47.78 -45.41 -37.81
#